data_AF-A0A935LM06-F1
#
_entry.id   AF-A0A935LM06-F1
#
_cell.length_a   1.000
_cell.length_b   1.000
_cell.length_c   1.000
_cell.angle_alpha   90.00
_cell.angle_beta   90.00
_cell.angle_gamma   90.00
#
_symmetry.space_group_name_H-M   'P 1'
#
loop_
_entity.id
_entity.type
_entity.pdbx_description
1 polymer ?
#
loop_
_entity_poly.entity_id
_entity_poly.type
_entity_poly.pdbx_seq_one_letter_code
_entity_poly.pdbx_strand_id
1 'polypeptide(L)'
;MGCNFWFATHSFSQNGQLPSWPDTLFSTYWHQQASLFKNLPQTKGDIIFLGNSITDGGEWQELFGDSRIKNRGISADVTIGVLNRLKEITGRKPDKIFLMIGTNDLSKGIGADSVVKNILEIVKFTHLLSPATKVYVQSILPVNPAFEKFKNHTGNTQEIKAVNRQLELSAEKHRFSYVNLFDSFTNSEGFLSSKYSNEGLHLLGDGYMLWKHLVFPYIYDAGDRPALIPAPVQLNWKQGAFPLYQCKTILVTQPGLEKEAKHLQKLIRQKCYEAEIKSKVKKDEIYIELKLITAKKESSNEAYQLSVTDNKVMISGNATHGVFNGIQTLWQLARDGALIDNCQINDEPAYSMRGYMVDVGRNYMSMELLKQQIDVMAQYKLNVFHFHGTEDIAWRFASKLYPQLTAGENMIRNKGFFYSEQELQELINYCADRHIILFPEIDMPGHSAAFRRAMGVDMQSDSGMVYVKNIVNEFLDTYKIPYLHIGGDEVKITNKNFLPEMIQFVQSRGVKTIGWSPGGNLDEKTYRQLWMEDFTEAEKSHAPLIDSRHLYLNHMDPFEGVTTIFNRQIGNRLKGDDQMLGAILCLWPDRRVEKEEDAIRMNLVYPGMLAFSERIWKGGGVQGWVANIGSPGEKRVSDFAEFENRLLIHKNLYFKKKQFHYFAQQDIKWNLYGPYDNGGDLTKKFEPEVKNFNLAKTKPYKEEIGATIILRHWWAPQIRGVIDEVAKENTTWYATRRIWSDEEGFKNFWIGFYNISRSQDSDTPPAGEWDYKKSAVWVNGNLIAPPLWKHAGQKGDMEIPLIDEGYEYRKPTKIYLQKGWNDVLIKAPVGSFKGKNWQNPVKWMFTFVEMQ
;
A
#
# COMPACT_ATOMS: atom_id res chain seq x y z
N MET A 1 13.30 60.49 -21.01
CA MET A 1 14.47 60.83 -20.17
C MET A 1 15.05 59.51 -19.67
N GLY A 2 16.33 59.28 -19.96
CA GLY A 2 16.94 57.94 -19.89
C GLY A 2 17.06 57.39 -18.48
N CYS A 3 16.68 56.12 -18.30
CA CYS A 3 16.98 55.35 -17.10
C CYS A 3 18.25 54.52 -17.36
N ASN A 4 19.27 54.82 -16.56
CA ASN A 4 20.55 54.12 -16.55
C ASN A 4 20.38 52.64 -16.17
N PHE A 5 20.98 51.76 -16.97
CA PHE A 5 21.24 50.37 -16.64
C PHE A 5 22.21 50.31 -15.45
N TRP A 6 21.77 49.78 -14.32
CA TRP A 6 22.65 49.50 -13.17
C TRP A 6 23.14 48.06 -13.24
N PHE A 7 24.35 47.87 -13.74
CA PHE A 7 25.13 46.66 -13.50
C PHE A 7 25.66 46.70 -12.06
N ALA A 8 25.11 45.86 -11.18
CA ALA A 8 25.76 45.58 -9.90
C ALA A 8 26.95 44.65 -10.16
N THR A 9 28.15 45.20 -10.23
CA THR A 9 29.40 44.45 -10.09
C THR A 9 29.53 44.01 -8.63
N HIS A 10 29.19 42.76 -8.32
CA HIS A 10 29.52 42.15 -7.04
C HIS A 10 30.55 41.05 -7.25
N SER A 11 31.75 41.26 -6.69
CA SER A 11 32.69 40.20 -6.38
C SER A 11 32.03 39.19 -5.45
N PHE A 12 31.93 37.93 -5.89
CA PHE A 12 31.42 36.82 -5.10
C PHE A 12 32.26 36.66 -3.83
N SER A 13 31.66 36.88 -2.66
CA SER A 13 32.26 36.43 -1.40
C SER A 13 31.88 34.98 -1.15
N GLN A 14 32.85 34.17 -0.73
CA GLN A 14 32.70 32.77 -0.32
C GLN A 14 31.93 32.59 1.02
N ASN A 15 31.21 33.61 1.51
CA ASN A 15 30.69 33.65 2.89
C ASN A 15 29.19 33.33 3.05
N GLY A 16 28.50 32.80 2.03
CA GLY A 16 27.11 32.35 2.17
C GLY A 16 26.08 33.44 2.55
N GLN A 17 26.43 34.72 2.38
CA GLN A 17 25.54 35.84 2.63
C GLN A 17 24.66 36.08 1.39
N LEU A 18 23.33 36.08 1.59
CA LEU A 18 22.37 36.39 0.52
C LEU A 18 22.60 37.82 0.01
N PRO A 19 22.44 38.07 -1.30
CA PRO A 19 22.48 39.43 -1.81
C PRO A 19 21.32 40.24 -1.24
N SER A 20 21.56 41.52 -0.96
CA SER A 20 20.56 42.46 -0.45
C SER A 20 20.33 43.59 -1.44
N TRP A 21 19.09 44.02 -1.58
CA TRP A 21 18.71 45.11 -2.46
C TRP A 21 18.02 46.24 -1.67
N PRO A 22 18.06 47.49 -2.17
CA PRO A 22 17.34 48.59 -1.54
C PRO A 22 15.84 48.33 -1.49
N ASP A 23 15.21 48.61 -0.35
CA ASP A 23 13.77 48.41 -0.13
C ASP A 23 12.89 49.18 -1.13
N THR A 24 13.42 50.24 -1.73
CA THR A 24 12.76 51.05 -2.76
C THR A 24 12.49 50.29 -4.07
N LEU A 25 13.13 49.13 -4.27
CA LEU A 25 12.90 48.28 -5.46
C LEU A 25 11.65 47.41 -5.34
N PHE A 26 11.06 47.29 -4.15
CA PHE A 26 9.92 46.43 -3.88
C PHE A 26 8.65 47.24 -3.65
N SER A 27 7.50 46.67 -4.03
CA SER A 27 6.21 47.34 -3.87
C SER A 27 5.80 47.42 -2.40
N THR A 28 4.90 48.35 -2.06
CA THR A 28 4.31 48.42 -0.72
C THR A 28 3.68 47.08 -0.30
N TYR A 29 2.98 46.42 -1.23
CA TYR A 29 2.37 45.12 -0.98
C TYR A 29 3.42 44.02 -0.71
N TRP A 30 4.56 44.07 -1.38
CA TRP A 30 5.67 43.16 -1.10
C TRP A 30 6.16 43.29 0.34
N HIS A 31 6.34 44.51 0.84
CA HIS A 31 6.77 44.76 2.22
C HIS A 31 5.74 44.27 3.25
N GLN A 32 4.45 44.50 2.96
CA GLN A 32 3.35 44.01 3.79
C GLN A 32 3.37 42.48 3.89
N GLN A 33 3.44 41.77 2.76
CA GLN A 33 3.44 40.30 2.75
C GLN A 33 4.73 39.71 3.31
N ALA A 34 5.90 40.25 2.96
CA ALA A 34 7.18 39.76 3.47
C ALA A 34 7.28 39.91 5.00
N SER A 35 6.81 41.04 5.55
CA SER A 35 6.77 41.25 7.00
C SER A 35 5.74 40.35 7.69
N LEU A 36 4.58 40.12 7.08
CA LEU A 36 3.59 39.17 7.59
C LEU A 36 4.15 37.75 7.64
N PHE A 37 4.70 37.24 6.53
CA PHE A 37 5.23 35.88 6.44
C PHE A 37 6.34 35.61 7.46
N LYS A 38 7.19 36.61 7.74
CA LYS A 38 8.23 36.55 8.78
C LYS A 38 7.65 36.35 10.18
N ASN A 39 6.46 36.86 10.45
CA ASN A 39 5.80 36.78 11.75
C ASN A 39 4.85 35.58 11.88
N LEU A 40 4.54 34.87 10.78
CA LEU A 40 3.67 33.69 10.82
C LEU A 40 4.37 32.51 11.50
N PRO A 41 3.63 31.65 12.23
CA PRO A 41 4.17 30.46 12.85
C PRO A 41 4.93 29.56 11.86
N GLN A 42 6.00 28.93 12.35
CA GLN A 42 6.77 27.94 11.60
C GLN A 42 6.33 26.53 12.02
N THR A 43 5.98 25.71 11.04
CA THR A 43 5.57 24.31 11.24
C THR A 43 6.58 23.37 10.58
N LYS A 44 6.65 22.13 11.05
CA LYS A 44 7.53 21.10 10.47
C LYS A 44 6.88 20.46 9.25
N GLY A 45 7.69 20.07 8.28
CA GLY A 45 7.23 19.41 7.06
C GLY A 45 6.46 20.34 6.11
N ASP A 46 6.74 21.64 6.17
CA ASP A 46 6.09 22.64 5.31
C ASP A 46 6.39 22.35 3.82
N ILE A 47 5.38 22.50 2.98
CA ILE A 47 5.47 22.46 1.51
C ILE A 47 5.15 23.87 1.01
N ILE A 48 6.12 24.55 0.41
CA ILE A 48 6.00 25.98 0.11
C ILE A 48 5.75 26.19 -1.38
N PHE A 49 4.67 26.88 -1.71
CA PHE A 49 4.45 27.46 -3.04
C PHE A 49 5.01 28.89 -3.07
N LEU A 50 6.09 29.11 -3.81
CA LEU A 50 6.86 30.35 -3.84
C LEU A 50 6.78 30.99 -5.22
N GLY A 51 6.38 32.26 -5.29
CA GLY A 51 6.26 32.94 -6.58
C GLY A 51 5.66 34.34 -6.52
N ASN A 52 5.02 34.72 -7.62
CA ASN A 52 4.44 36.04 -7.83
C ASN A 52 2.91 36.05 -7.62
N SER A 53 2.20 37.00 -8.26
CA SER A 53 0.74 37.14 -8.22
C SER A 53 -0.05 35.89 -8.61
N ILE A 54 0.48 35.05 -9.51
CA ILE A 54 -0.22 33.83 -9.93
C ILE A 54 -0.12 32.77 -8.83
N THR A 55 0.99 32.74 -8.08
CA THR A 55 1.10 31.90 -6.88
C THR A 55 0.31 32.49 -5.71
N ASP A 56 0.33 33.82 -5.55
CA ASP A 56 -0.38 34.57 -4.51
C ASP A 56 -1.90 34.31 -4.58
N GLY A 57 -2.47 34.31 -5.78
CA GLY A 57 -3.91 34.07 -5.98
C GLY A 57 -4.40 32.65 -5.75
N GLY A 58 -3.52 31.68 -5.45
CA GLY A 58 -3.90 30.29 -5.20
C GLY A 58 -4.19 30.02 -3.72
N GLU A 59 -5.38 29.52 -3.40
CA GLU A 59 -5.73 29.03 -2.07
C GLU A 59 -5.17 27.61 -1.82
N TRP A 60 -3.84 27.46 -1.91
CA TRP A 60 -3.16 26.16 -1.99
C TRP A 60 -3.48 25.20 -0.84
N GLN A 61 -3.57 25.70 0.40
CA GLN A 61 -3.87 24.86 1.55
C GLN A 61 -5.27 24.23 1.43
N GLU A 62 -6.28 25.02 1.04
CA GLU A 62 -7.66 24.56 0.87
C GLU A 62 -7.78 23.65 -0.36
N LEU A 63 -7.14 24.05 -1.47
CA LEU A 63 -7.16 23.31 -2.73
C LEU A 63 -6.68 21.86 -2.57
N PHE A 64 -5.69 21.63 -1.70
CA PHE A 64 -5.16 20.30 -1.39
C PHE A 64 -5.75 19.66 -0.12
N GLY A 65 -6.42 20.42 0.75
CA GLY A 65 -6.85 19.96 2.06
C GLY A 65 -5.67 19.54 2.97
N ASP A 66 -4.50 20.14 2.78
CA ASP A 66 -3.27 19.78 3.50
C ASP A 66 -2.66 21.00 4.18
N SER A 67 -2.73 21.02 5.52
CA SER A 67 -2.26 22.13 6.35
C SER A 67 -0.76 22.36 6.29
N ARG A 68 0.03 21.42 5.74
CA ARG A 68 1.47 21.60 5.51
C ARG A 68 1.77 22.53 4.34
N ILE A 69 0.83 22.69 3.41
CA ILE A 69 1.04 23.51 2.22
C ILE A 69 0.87 24.99 2.57
N LYS A 70 1.89 25.80 2.27
CA LYS A 70 1.95 27.22 2.58
C LYS A 70 2.06 28.04 1.30
N ASN A 71 1.16 29.02 1.14
CA ASN A 71 1.30 30.03 0.09
C ASN A 71 2.34 31.08 0.50
N ARG A 72 3.35 31.29 -0.36
CA ARG A 72 4.38 32.33 -0.24
C ARG A 72 4.52 33.11 -1.54
N GLY A 73 3.46 33.17 -2.35
CA GLY A 73 3.33 34.09 -3.46
C GLY A 73 3.23 35.54 -2.97
N ILE A 74 3.76 36.47 -3.77
CA ILE A 74 3.57 37.92 -3.55
C ILE A 74 3.26 38.57 -4.89
N SER A 75 2.14 39.27 -4.99
CA SER A 75 1.79 40.03 -6.20
C SER A 75 2.89 40.99 -6.66
N ALA A 76 3.12 41.02 -7.98
CA ALA A 76 4.18 41.78 -8.65
C ALA A 76 5.64 41.44 -8.27
N ASP A 77 5.87 40.37 -7.47
CA ASP A 77 7.21 39.93 -7.08
C ASP A 77 8.04 39.49 -8.31
N VAL A 78 9.35 39.65 -8.20
CA VAL A 78 10.35 39.37 -9.23
C VAL A 78 11.44 38.45 -8.66
N THR A 79 12.30 37.90 -9.51
CA THR A 79 13.35 36.97 -9.05
C THR A 79 14.24 37.53 -7.94
N ILE A 80 14.62 38.81 -8.01
CA ILE A 80 15.42 39.46 -6.95
C ILE A 80 14.65 39.69 -5.64
N GLY A 81 13.33 39.83 -5.69
CA GLY A 81 12.50 39.97 -4.49
C GLY A 81 12.39 38.65 -3.75
N VAL A 82 12.26 37.53 -4.47
CA VAL A 82 12.36 36.19 -3.89
C VAL A 82 13.73 35.96 -3.25
N LEU A 83 14.83 36.33 -3.91
CA LEU A 83 16.18 36.25 -3.33
C LEU A 83 16.28 37.06 -2.02
N ASN A 84 15.73 38.27 -1.99
CA ASN A 84 15.79 39.15 -0.82
C ASN A 84 15.06 38.58 0.42
N ARG A 85 13.99 37.79 0.21
CA ARG A 85 13.22 37.14 1.29
C ARG A 85 13.54 35.65 1.48
N LEU A 86 14.50 35.10 0.75
CA LEU A 86 14.78 33.65 0.75
C LEU A 86 15.20 33.12 2.13
N LYS A 87 15.81 33.97 2.97
CA LYS A 87 16.18 33.60 4.35
C LYS A 87 14.97 33.25 5.22
N GLU A 88 13.85 33.95 5.04
CA GLU A 88 12.61 33.62 5.76
C GLU A 88 12.11 32.24 5.35
N ILE A 89 12.07 31.95 4.04
CA ILE A 89 11.62 30.68 3.49
C ILE A 89 12.50 29.51 3.95
N THR A 90 13.82 29.63 3.74
CA THR A 90 14.80 28.57 4.05
C THR A 90 14.99 28.37 5.55
N GLY A 91 14.81 29.41 6.36
CA GLY A 91 14.85 29.33 7.82
C GLY A 91 13.79 28.38 8.41
N ARG A 92 12.68 28.14 7.67
CA ARG A 92 11.62 27.20 8.04
C ARG A 92 12.00 25.73 7.85
N LYS A 93 13.07 25.46 7.08
CA LYS A 93 13.49 24.12 6.66
C LYS A 93 12.33 23.30 6.05
N PRO A 94 11.67 23.79 4.98
CA PRO A 94 10.55 23.09 4.36
C PRO A 94 11.00 21.77 3.73
N ASP A 95 10.11 20.79 3.67
CA ASP A 95 10.38 19.52 2.98
C ASP A 95 10.49 19.75 1.47
N LYS A 96 9.63 20.61 0.93
CA LYS A 96 9.50 20.88 -0.51
C LYS A 96 9.27 22.37 -0.80
N ILE A 97 9.88 22.89 -1.86
CA ILE A 97 9.59 24.22 -2.42
C ILE A 97 9.18 24.06 -3.89
N PHE A 98 8.04 24.62 -4.24
CA PHE A 98 7.52 24.75 -5.60
C PHE A 98 7.68 26.21 -6.05
N LEU A 99 8.68 26.48 -6.89
CA LEU A 99 9.06 27.83 -7.32
C LEU A 99 8.53 28.13 -8.72
N MET A 100 7.74 29.19 -8.88
CA MET A 100 7.37 29.76 -10.19
C MET A 100 7.51 31.28 -10.17
N ILE A 101 8.48 31.81 -10.90
CA ILE A 101 8.81 33.25 -10.91
C ILE A 101 9.44 33.66 -12.24
N GLY A 102 9.43 34.95 -12.57
CA GLY A 102 10.11 35.50 -13.77
C GLY A 102 9.20 36.29 -14.71
N THR A 103 7.88 36.06 -14.70
CA THR A 103 6.95 36.77 -15.61
C THR A 103 7.00 38.29 -15.45
N ASN A 104 7.15 38.78 -14.21
CA ASN A 104 7.24 40.21 -13.91
C ASN A 104 8.62 40.80 -14.22
N ASP A 105 9.67 39.97 -14.23
CA ASP A 105 11.02 40.39 -14.63
C ASP A 105 11.02 40.67 -16.14
N LEU A 106 10.48 39.72 -16.93
CA LEU A 106 10.33 39.86 -18.38
C LEU A 106 9.46 41.09 -18.74
N SER A 107 8.35 41.31 -18.02
CA SER A 107 7.51 42.49 -18.26
C SER A 107 8.18 43.83 -17.95
N LYS A 108 9.31 43.81 -17.24
CA LYS A 108 10.15 44.99 -16.94
C LYS A 108 11.36 45.10 -17.87
N GLY A 109 11.45 44.25 -18.89
CA GLY A 109 12.54 44.23 -19.87
C GLY A 109 13.82 43.55 -19.38
N ILE A 110 13.76 42.77 -18.30
CA ILE A 110 14.89 41.96 -17.85
C ILE A 110 15.04 40.77 -18.80
N GLY A 111 16.22 40.56 -19.36
CA GLY A 111 16.47 39.49 -20.33
C GLY A 111 16.34 38.07 -19.72
N ALA A 112 15.94 37.10 -20.54
CA ALA A 112 15.73 35.71 -20.16
C ALA A 112 16.93 35.10 -19.40
N ASP A 113 18.16 35.33 -19.87
CA ASP A 113 19.38 34.82 -19.22
C ASP A 113 19.55 35.34 -17.78
N SER A 114 19.14 36.59 -17.51
CA SER A 114 19.19 37.17 -16.17
C SER A 114 18.13 36.57 -15.25
N VAL A 115 16.93 36.31 -15.78
CA VAL A 115 15.86 35.63 -15.05
C VAL A 115 16.30 34.21 -14.66
N VAL A 116 16.84 33.45 -15.62
CA VAL A 116 17.36 32.10 -15.38
C VAL A 116 18.48 32.12 -14.34
N LYS A 117 19.46 33.02 -14.49
CA LYS A 117 20.55 33.17 -13.52
C LYS A 117 20.03 33.40 -12.10
N ASN A 118 19.04 34.28 -11.93
CA ASN A 118 18.50 34.56 -10.60
C ASN A 118 17.74 33.37 -10.02
N ILE A 119 16.97 32.64 -10.84
CA ILE A 119 16.30 31.39 -10.40
C ILE A 119 17.33 30.34 -9.95
N LEU A 120 18.42 30.18 -10.70
CA LEU A 120 19.50 29.26 -10.31
C LEU A 120 20.21 29.69 -9.03
N GLU A 121 20.37 30.99 -8.77
CA GLU A 121 20.86 31.48 -7.48
C GLU A 121 19.85 31.20 -6.34
N ILE A 122 18.53 31.32 -6.57
CA ILE A 122 17.52 30.93 -5.57
C ILE A 122 17.67 29.46 -5.19
N VAL A 123 17.80 28.57 -6.19
CA VAL A 123 18.00 27.12 -5.96
C VAL A 123 19.30 26.86 -5.19
N LYS A 124 20.41 27.46 -5.63
CA LYS A 124 21.73 27.33 -5.00
C LYS A 124 21.70 27.76 -3.53
N PHE A 125 21.15 28.92 -3.23
CA PHE A 125 21.04 29.39 -1.84
C PHE A 125 20.04 28.57 -1.01
N THR A 126 18.99 28.02 -1.62
CA THR A 126 18.09 27.07 -0.95
C THR A 126 18.84 25.84 -0.49
N HIS A 127 19.63 25.21 -1.36
CA HIS A 127 20.45 24.05 -0.99
C HIS A 127 21.54 24.39 0.03
N LEU A 128 22.08 25.61 0.01
CA LEU A 128 23.07 26.05 0.99
C LEU A 128 22.45 26.24 2.38
N LEU A 129 21.27 26.87 2.45
CA LEU A 129 20.63 27.27 3.73
C LEU A 129 19.70 26.19 4.29
N SER A 130 19.15 25.33 3.43
CA SER A 130 18.26 24.21 3.78
C SER A 130 18.57 22.97 2.92
N PRO A 131 19.66 22.24 3.20
CA PRO A 131 20.17 21.18 2.32
C PRO A 131 19.22 20.01 2.07
N ALA A 132 18.30 19.73 3.01
CA ALA A 132 17.33 18.65 2.90
C ALA A 132 16.07 19.02 2.08
N THR A 133 15.87 20.31 1.77
CA THR A 133 14.69 20.78 1.02
C THR A 133 14.76 20.32 -0.43
N LYS A 134 13.74 19.61 -0.90
CA LYS A 134 13.56 19.30 -2.32
C LYS A 134 13.01 20.52 -3.06
N VAL A 135 13.63 20.90 -4.19
CA VAL A 135 13.23 22.07 -4.97
C VAL A 135 12.62 21.63 -6.30
N TYR A 136 11.42 22.12 -6.57
CA TYR A 136 10.66 21.92 -7.80
C TYR A 136 10.53 23.28 -8.50
N VAL A 137 11.24 23.47 -9.60
CA VAL A 137 11.14 24.69 -10.41
C VAL A 137 10.11 24.45 -11.49
N GLN A 138 9.08 25.29 -11.50
CA GLN A 138 7.96 25.19 -12.42
C GLN A 138 8.18 26.12 -13.59
N SER A 139 7.83 25.67 -14.80
CA SER A 139 7.84 26.52 -15.99
C SER A 139 6.99 27.77 -15.73
N ILE A 140 7.46 28.93 -16.20
CA ILE A 140 6.60 30.12 -16.32
C ILE A 140 5.44 29.76 -17.25
N LEU A 141 4.20 30.09 -16.86
CA LEU A 141 3.00 29.80 -17.65
C LEU A 141 3.00 30.57 -18.99
N PRO A 142 2.30 30.07 -20.03
CA PRO A 142 2.07 30.83 -21.23
C PRO A 142 1.26 32.11 -20.92
N VAL A 143 1.29 33.05 -21.85
CA VAL A 143 0.49 34.28 -21.82
C VAL A 143 -0.32 34.39 -23.11
N ASN A 144 -1.35 35.22 -23.14
CA ASN A 144 -2.19 35.40 -24.31
C ASN A 144 -2.41 36.89 -24.64
N PRO A 145 -1.78 37.41 -25.72
CA PRO A 145 -1.91 38.82 -26.09
C PRO A 145 -3.28 39.18 -26.67
N ALA A 146 -4.12 38.20 -27.07
CA ALA A 146 -5.41 38.45 -27.70
C ALA A 146 -6.44 39.13 -26.77
N PHE A 147 -6.22 39.11 -25.45
CA PHE A 147 -7.06 39.80 -24.47
C PHE A 147 -6.76 41.30 -24.33
N GLU A 148 -5.66 41.78 -24.93
CA GLU A 148 -5.19 43.18 -24.91
C GLU A 148 -4.95 43.78 -23.52
N LYS A 149 -4.95 42.98 -22.46
CA LYS A 149 -4.59 43.34 -21.09
C LYS A 149 -3.14 42.96 -20.79
N PHE A 150 -2.54 43.65 -19.83
CA PHE A 150 -1.15 43.46 -19.38
C PHE A 150 -0.16 43.33 -20.56
N LYS A 151 -0.22 44.26 -21.53
CA LYS A 151 0.56 44.17 -22.79
C LYS A 151 2.06 43.96 -22.58
N ASN A 152 2.62 44.57 -21.53
CA ASN A 152 4.02 44.39 -21.17
C ASN A 152 4.35 42.96 -20.72
N HIS A 153 3.38 42.20 -20.22
CA HIS A 153 3.53 40.80 -19.84
C HIS A 153 3.22 39.88 -21.01
N THR A 154 2.09 40.11 -21.69
CA THR A 154 1.52 39.21 -22.71
C THR A 154 2.29 39.23 -24.04
N GLY A 155 3.23 40.16 -24.21
CA GLY A 155 4.16 40.20 -25.34
C GLY A 155 5.39 39.30 -25.23
N ASN A 156 5.66 38.66 -24.09
CA ASN A 156 6.94 37.96 -23.82
C ASN A 156 6.93 36.45 -24.10
N THR A 157 6.10 35.96 -25.01
CA THR A 157 5.96 34.51 -25.23
C THR A 157 7.28 33.82 -25.61
N GLN A 158 8.14 34.47 -26.40
CA GLN A 158 9.41 33.88 -26.82
C GLN A 158 10.43 33.85 -25.68
N GLU A 159 10.49 34.92 -24.89
CA GLU A 159 11.35 35.03 -23.72
C GLU A 159 10.93 34.01 -22.65
N ILE A 160 9.63 33.81 -22.42
CA ILE A 160 9.10 32.77 -21.53
C ILE A 160 9.56 31.38 -21.98
N LYS A 161 9.42 31.06 -23.28
CA LYS A 161 9.90 29.79 -23.84
C LYS A 161 11.41 29.61 -23.67
N ALA A 162 12.18 30.68 -23.88
CA ALA A 162 13.62 30.67 -23.68
C ALA A 162 14.01 30.40 -22.22
N VAL A 163 13.38 31.08 -21.26
CA VAL A 163 13.58 30.84 -19.81
C VAL A 163 13.25 29.39 -19.47
N ASN A 164 12.05 28.92 -19.84
CA ASN A 164 11.59 27.55 -19.54
C ASN A 164 12.54 26.49 -20.09
N ARG A 165 13.00 26.65 -21.34
CA ARG A 165 13.95 25.72 -21.96
C ARG A 165 15.29 25.69 -21.22
N GLN A 166 15.83 26.85 -20.84
CA GLN A 166 17.09 26.89 -20.10
C GLN A 166 16.97 26.31 -18.69
N LEU A 167 15.84 26.50 -18.01
CA LEU A 167 15.57 25.91 -16.70
C LEU A 167 15.49 24.38 -16.79
N GLU A 168 14.76 23.84 -17.77
CA GLU A 168 14.70 22.40 -18.04
C GLU A 168 16.09 21.79 -18.23
N LEU A 169 16.91 22.41 -19.10
CA LEU A 169 18.29 21.97 -19.37
C LEU A 169 19.23 22.10 -18.15
N SER A 170 18.88 22.94 -17.17
CA SER A 170 19.72 23.20 -16.00
C SER A 170 19.37 22.35 -14.78
N ALA A 171 18.25 21.61 -14.82
CA ALA A 171 17.65 20.91 -13.69
C ALA A 171 18.61 19.92 -13.03
N GLU A 172 19.14 18.97 -13.80
CA GLU A 172 20.06 17.95 -13.30
C GLU A 172 21.33 18.58 -12.71
N LYS A 173 21.96 19.50 -13.43
CA LYS A 173 23.20 20.18 -13.02
C LYS A 173 23.06 20.92 -11.69
N HIS A 174 21.89 21.48 -11.41
CA HIS A 174 21.63 22.29 -10.20
C HIS A 174 20.77 21.57 -9.17
N ARG A 175 20.49 20.27 -9.36
CA ARG A 175 19.79 19.39 -8.41
C ARG A 175 18.37 19.82 -8.01
N PHE A 176 17.61 20.35 -8.97
CA PHE A 176 16.18 20.58 -8.80
C PHE A 176 15.36 19.74 -9.80
N SER A 177 14.09 19.49 -9.49
CA SER A 177 13.15 18.87 -10.43
C SER A 177 12.44 19.95 -11.24
N TYR A 178 12.49 19.87 -12.57
CA TYR A 178 11.75 20.77 -13.43
C TYR A 178 10.32 20.23 -13.66
N VAL A 179 9.31 21.08 -13.43
CA VAL A 179 7.91 20.73 -13.64
C VAL A 179 7.36 21.58 -14.80
N ASN A 180 7.08 20.93 -15.92
CA ASN A 180 6.53 21.60 -17.10
C ASN A 180 5.02 21.78 -16.97
N LEU A 181 4.60 22.98 -16.63
CA LEU A 181 3.20 23.41 -16.66
C LEU A 181 2.83 24.00 -18.02
N PHE A 182 3.78 24.70 -18.68
CA PHE A 182 3.54 25.54 -19.84
C PHE A 182 2.68 24.84 -20.89
N ASP A 183 3.07 23.62 -21.30
CA ASP A 183 2.41 22.88 -22.37
C ASP A 183 0.95 22.55 -22.04
N SER A 184 0.63 22.26 -20.77
CA SER A 184 -0.73 21.90 -20.35
C SER A 184 -1.68 23.11 -20.28
N PHE A 185 -1.15 24.32 -20.18
CA PHE A 185 -1.92 25.57 -20.17
C PHE A 185 -2.07 26.21 -21.56
N THR A 186 -1.38 25.65 -22.55
CA THR A 186 -1.26 26.23 -23.89
C THR A 186 -2.40 25.78 -24.81
N ASN A 187 -2.93 26.70 -25.62
CA ASN A 187 -3.88 26.40 -26.69
C ASN A 187 -3.17 25.92 -27.97
N SER A 188 -3.92 25.62 -29.03
CA SER A 188 -3.34 25.18 -30.32
C SER A 188 -2.40 26.20 -30.98
N GLU A 189 -2.45 27.47 -30.58
CA GLU A 189 -1.66 28.57 -31.14
C GLU A 189 -0.38 28.87 -30.32
N GLY A 190 -0.16 28.17 -29.19
CA GLY A 190 1.00 28.43 -28.35
C GLY A 190 0.79 29.49 -27.26
N PHE A 191 -0.46 29.92 -27.01
CA PHE A 191 -0.82 30.94 -26.01
C PHE A 191 -1.62 30.37 -24.84
N LEU A 192 -1.73 31.12 -23.75
CA LEU A 192 -2.56 30.73 -22.60
C LEU A 192 -4.02 30.53 -23.03
N SER A 193 -4.55 29.35 -22.74
CA SER A 193 -5.92 29.00 -23.10
C SER A 193 -6.94 29.88 -22.37
N SER A 194 -7.94 30.37 -23.12
CA SER A 194 -9.07 31.14 -22.57
C SER A 194 -9.94 30.32 -21.60
N LYS A 195 -9.81 28.99 -21.60
CA LYS A 195 -10.40 28.11 -20.58
C LYS A 195 -9.85 28.43 -19.18
N TYR A 196 -8.58 28.81 -19.09
CA TYR A 196 -7.88 28.97 -17.83
C TYR A 196 -7.63 30.42 -17.46
N SER A 197 -8.02 31.38 -18.28
CA SER A 197 -7.75 32.80 -18.09
C SER A 197 -8.79 33.67 -18.79
N ASN A 198 -9.18 34.77 -18.15
CA ASN A 198 -10.09 35.77 -18.71
C ASN A 198 -9.40 37.10 -19.09
N GLU A 199 -8.08 37.23 -18.88
CA GLU A 199 -7.34 38.45 -19.22
C GLU A 199 -5.94 38.21 -19.85
N GLY A 200 -5.47 36.97 -19.90
CA GLY A 200 -4.31 36.54 -20.67
C GLY A 200 -3.04 36.28 -19.86
N LEU A 201 -3.10 36.36 -18.52
CA LEU A 201 -1.94 36.24 -17.62
C LEU A 201 -2.25 35.42 -16.34
N HIS A 202 -3.29 35.79 -15.60
CA HIS A 202 -3.75 35.19 -14.36
C HIS A 202 -4.76 34.07 -14.58
N LEU A 203 -4.76 33.11 -13.65
CA LEU A 203 -5.59 31.92 -13.76
C LEU A 203 -7.00 32.12 -13.19
N LEU A 204 -7.98 31.52 -13.87
CA LEU A 204 -9.29 31.19 -13.34
C LEU A 204 -9.20 29.94 -12.44
N GLY A 205 -10.29 29.65 -11.69
CA GLY A 205 -10.37 28.46 -10.83
C GLY A 205 -10.05 27.15 -11.55
N ASP A 206 -10.54 26.97 -12.77
CA ASP A 206 -10.24 25.79 -13.61
C ASP A 206 -8.73 25.65 -13.90
N GLY A 207 -8.02 26.77 -14.01
CA GLY A 207 -6.56 26.79 -14.17
C GLY A 207 -5.84 26.33 -12.91
N TYR A 208 -6.30 26.75 -11.72
CA TYR A 208 -5.74 26.26 -10.46
C TYR A 208 -6.06 24.77 -10.22
N MET A 209 -7.22 24.28 -10.66
CA MET A 209 -7.53 22.84 -10.61
C MET A 209 -6.59 22.01 -11.50
N LEU A 210 -6.27 22.51 -12.70
CA LEU A 210 -5.26 21.88 -13.55
C LEU A 210 -3.87 21.94 -12.92
N TRP A 211 -3.48 23.09 -12.36
CA TRP A 211 -2.19 23.21 -11.69
C TRP A 211 -2.08 22.20 -10.55
N LYS A 212 -3.10 22.12 -9.68
CA LYS A 212 -3.20 21.13 -8.60
C LYS A 212 -2.91 19.72 -9.10
N HIS A 213 -3.59 19.33 -10.18
CA HIS A 213 -3.45 18.01 -10.79
C HIS A 213 -2.00 17.73 -11.24
N LEU A 214 -1.39 18.68 -11.93
CA LEU A 214 -0.04 18.54 -12.48
C LEU A 214 1.05 18.47 -11.40
N VAL A 215 0.86 19.15 -10.27
CA VAL A 215 1.86 19.13 -9.16
C VAL A 215 1.58 18.06 -8.10
N PHE A 216 0.40 17.41 -8.14
CA PHE A 216 0.02 16.38 -7.18
C PHE A 216 1.06 15.24 -7.03
N PRO A 217 1.64 14.69 -8.12
CA PRO A 217 2.68 13.65 -8.03
C PRO A 217 3.87 14.07 -7.16
N TYR A 218 4.33 15.30 -7.36
CA TYR A 218 5.50 15.83 -6.68
C TYR A 218 5.23 16.17 -5.21
N ILE A 219 4.00 16.58 -4.86
CA ILE A 219 3.62 16.88 -3.48
C ILE A 219 3.60 15.62 -2.63
N TYR A 220 2.99 14.54 -3.15
CA TYR A 220 2.75 13.31 -2.39
C TYR A 220 3.70 12.17 -2.72
N ASP A 221 4.77 12.45 -3.48
CA ASP A 221 5.74 11.45 -3.97
C ASP A 221 5.01 10.27 -4.66
N ALA A 222 4.01 10.62 -5.48
CA ALA A 222 3.27 9.68 -6.32
C ALA A 222 3.83 9.69 -7.75
N GLY A 223 3.53 8.66 -8.54
CA GLY A 223 3.91 8.60 -9.95
C GLY A 223 3.15 9.61 -10.81
N ASP A 224 3.63 9.91 -12.02
CA ASP A 224 2.97 10.87 -12.94
C ASP A 224 1.55 10.45 -13.31
N ARG A 225 1.30 9.14 -13.41
CA ARG A 225 -0.04 8.55 -13.59
C ARG A 225 -0.53 7.90 -12.30
N PRO A 226 -1.85 7.81 -12.06
CA PRO A 226 -2.40 7.06 -10.95
C PRO A 226 -1.87 5.62 -10.91
N ALA A 227 -1.38 5.20 -9.73
CA ALA A 227 -1.09 3.81 -9.46
C ALA A 227 -2.41 3.06 -9.33
N LEU A 228 -2.58 1.96 -10.07
CA LEU A 228 -3.76 1.12 -9.99
C LEU A 228 -3.41 -0.24 -9.38
N ILE A 229 -4.14 -0.65 -8.35
CA ILE A 229 -4.07 -1.99 -7.77
C ILE A 229 -5.50 -2.52 -7.61
N PRO A 230 -5.84 -3.69 -8.17
CA PRO A 230 -5.00 -4.47 -9.10
C PRO A 230 -4.79 -3.71 -10.41
N ALA A 231 -3.65 -3.93 -11.07
CA ALA A 231 -3.40 -3.35 -12.39
C ALA A 231 -4.41 -3.93 -13.42
N PRO A 232 -5.09 -3.08 -14.21
CA PRO A 232 -6.06 -3.56 -15.19
C PRO A 232 -5.45 -4.45 -16.27
N VAL A 233 -6.24 -5.37 -16.83
CA VAL A 233 -5.82 -6.22 -17.97
C VAL A 233 -5.41 -5.37 -19.17
N GLN A 234 -6.18 -4.33 -19.50
CA GLN A 234 -5.85 -3.36 -20.54
C GLN A 234 -6.09 -1.93 -20.05
N LEU A 235 -5.10 -1.06 -20.26
CA LEU A 235 -5.17 0.37 -19.97
C LEU A 235 -4.49 1.17 -21.07
N ASN A 236 -5.24 2.07 -21.70
CA ASN A 236 -4.75 2.98 -22.73
C ASN A 236 -4.96 4.43 -22.28
N TRP A 237 -3.88 5.11 -21.90
CA TRP A 237 -3.92 6.55 -21.59
C TRP A 237 -4.24 7.38 -22.84
N LYS A 238 -4.96 8.48 -22.66
CA LYS A 238 -5.31 9.47 -23.68
C LYS A 238 -4.96 10.87 -23.19
N GLN A 239 -4.91 11.83 -24.09
CA GLN A 239 -4.70 13.23 -23.75
C GLN A 239 -5.98 13.85 -23.19
N GLY A 240 -5.83 14.82 -22.29
CA GLY A 240 -6.95 15.51 -21.64
C GLY A 240 -7.32 14.90 -20.29
N ALA A 241 -8.28 15.52 -19.61
CA ALA A 241 -8.72 15.11 -18.29
C ALA A 241 -10.16 15.54 -18.02
N PHE A 242 -10.91 14.66 -17.36
CA PHE A 242 -12.28 14.89 -16.90
C PHE A 242 -12.29 15.73 -15.62
N PRO A 243 -13.03 16.86 -15.56
CA PRO A 243 -13.11 17.72 -14.39
C PRO A 243 -14.18 17.22 -13.39
N LEU A 244 -13.77 16.37 -12.47
CA LEU A 244 -14.66 15.77 -11.46
C LEU A 244 -15.40 16.84 -10.64
N TYR A 245 -14.76 17.96 -10.32
CA TYR A 245 -15.36 19.07 -9.57
C TYR A 245 -16.53 19.76 -10.30
N GLN A 246 -16.61 19.63 -11.63
CA GLN A 246 -17.71 20.17 -12.44
C GLN A 246 -18.81 19.14 -12.70
N CYS A 247 -18.60 17.87 -12.36
CA CYS A 247 -19.58 16.81 -12.57
C CYS A 247 -20.78 16.97 -11.63
N LYS A 248 -21.97 17.23 -12.19
CA LYS A 248 -23.23 17.40 -11.44
C LYS A 248 -24.21 16.25 -11.58
N THR A 249 -23.95 15.29 -12.46
CA THR A 249 -24.89 14.22 -12.76
C THR A 249 -24.21 12.86 -12.85
N ILE A 250 -24.81 11.88 -12.16
CA ILE A 250 -24.61 10.45 -12.39
C ILE A 250 -25.80 9.98 -13.22
N LEU A 251 -25.55 9.66 -14.49
CA LEU A 251 -26.55 9.20 -15.43
C LEU A 251 -26.78 7.69 -15.29
N VAL A 252 -28.02 7.31 -15.04
CA VAL A 252 -28.50 5.92 -15.04
C VAL A 252 -29.78 5.87 -15.88
N THR A 253 -29.70 5.26 -17.06
CA THR A 253 -30.83 5.17 -18.01
C THR A 253 -31.62 3.87 -17.90
N GLN A 254 -31.02 2.85 -17.27
CA GLN A 254 -31.57 1.51 -17.11
C GLN A 254 -31.83 1.24 -15.62
N PRO A 255 -32.92 0.53 -15.25
CA PRO A 255 -33.13 0.11 -13.87
C PRO A 255 -32.05 -0.89 -13.42
N GLY A 256 -31.80 -0.97 -12.11
CA GLY A 256 -30.96 -2.01 -11.48
C GLY A 256 -29.55 -1.56 -11.08
N LEU A 257 -29.17 -0.30 -11.32
CA LEU A 257 -27.88 0.29 -10.92
C LEU A 257 -28.04 1.35 -9.81
N GLU A 258 -29.20 1.41 -9.15
CA GLU A 258 -29.49 2.45 -8.16
C GLU A 258 -28.56 2.37 -6.95
N LYS A 259 -28.12 1.18 -6.57
CA LYS A 259 -27.17 0.97 -5.46
C LYS A 259 -25.77 1.47 -5.85
N GLU A 260 -25.28 1.09 -7.01
CA GLU A 260 -23.97 1.47 -7.54
C GLU A 260 -23.90 2.99 -7.75
N ALA A 261 -24.98 3.60 -8.26
CA ALA A 261 -25.08 5.04 -8.43
C ALA A 261 -25.07 5.78 -7.09
N LYS A 262 -25.78 5.27 -6.06
CA LYS A 262 -25.74 5.83 -4.70
C LYS A 262 -24.36 5.68 -4.05
N HIS A 263 -23.68 4.55 -4.28
CA HIS A 263 -22.31 4.34 -3.81
C HIS A 263 -21.36 5.36 -4.45
N LEU A 264 -21.40 5.51 -5.77
CA LEU A 264 -20.62 6.53 -6.48
C LEU A 264 -20.95 7.95 -6.00
N GLN A 265 -22.23 8.27 -5.80
CA GLN A 265 -22.65 9.55 -5.24
C GLN A 265 -22.01 9.80 -3.85
N LYS A 266 -21.99 8.78 -2.98
CA LYS A 266 -21.34 8.86 -1.67
C LYS A 266 -19.83 9.11 -1.80
N LEU A 267 -19.15 8.44 -2.73
CA LEU A 267 -17.73 8.66 -3.00
C LEU A 267 -17.48 10.10 -3.45
N ILE A 268 -18.25 10.62 -4.41
CA ILE A 268 -18.15 12.01 -4.88
C ILE A 268 -18.30 13.01 -3.71
N ARG A 269 -19.25 12.77 -2.80
CA ARG A 269 -19.42 13.57 -1.57
C ARG A 269 -18.22 13.54 -0.63
N GLN A 270 -17.50 12.41 -0.55
CA GLN A 270 -16.26 12.33 0.23
C GLN A 270 -15.14 13.22 -0.32
N LYS A 271 -15.23 13.67 -1.58
CA LYS A 271 -14.35 14.69 -2.17
C LYS A 271 -14.95 16.10 -2.10
N CYS A 272 -16.00 16.29 -1.31
CA CYS A 272 -16.70 17.57 -1.12
C CYS A 272 -17.39 18.11 -2.39
N TYR A 273 -17.79 17.23 -3.31
CA TYR A 273 -18.63 17.59 -4.45
C TYR A 273 -20.02 16.94 -4.35
N GLU A 274 -20.98 17.52 -5.07
CA GLU A 274 -22.34 17.00 -5.15
C GLU A 274 -22.69 16.65 -6.59
N ALA A 275 -23.28 15.46 -6.76
CA ALA A 275 -23.82 14.99 -8.03
C ALA A 275 -25.19 14.33 -7.80
N GLU A 276 -26.13 14.58 -8.69
CA GLU A 276 -27.48 14.03 -8.65
C GLU A 276 -27.59 12.80 -9.55
N ILE A 277 -28.35 11.78 -9.12
CA ILE A 277 -28.64 10.62 -9.96
C ILE A 277 -29.82 10.99 -10.87
N LYS A 278 -29.64 10.92 -12.19
CA LYS A 278 -30.64 11.29 -13.20
C LYS A 278 -30.75 10.27 -14.32
N SER A 279 -31.86 10.31 -15.05
CA SER A 279 -32.08 9.49 -16.25
C SER A 279 -31.81 10.23 -17.57
N LYS A 280 -31.50 11.53 -17.51
CA LYS A 280 -31.17 12.38 -18.66
C LYS A 280 -30.12 13.41 -18.25
N VAL A 281 -29.32 13.86 -19.22
CA VAL A 281 -28.33 14.93 -19.08
C VAL A 281 -28.70 16.11 -19.96
N LYS A 282 -28.34 17.32 -19.54
CA LYS A 282 -28.49 18.53 -20.38
C LYS A 282 -27.42 18.54 -21.47
N LYS A 283 -27.66 19.33 -22.51
CA LYS A 283 -26.66 19.58 -23.55
C LYS A 283 -25.42 20.21 -22.90
N ASP A 284 -24.24 19.74 -23.30
CA ASP A 284 -22.92 20.22 -22.84
C ASP A 284 -22.63 20.01 -21.33
N GLU A 285 -23.47 19.23 -20.62
CA GLU A 285 -23.24 18.87 -19.22
C GLU A 285 -22.11 17.85 -19.08
N ILE A 286 -21.34 17.97 -18.00
CA ILE A 286 -20.28 17.02 -17.62
C ILE A 286 -20.86 15.99 -16.66
N TYR A 287 -20.73 14.71 -16.98
CA TYR A 287 -21.41 13.64 -16.24
C TYR A 287 -20.65 12.32 -16.22
N ILE A 288 -21.05 11.46 -15.30
CA ILE A 288 -20.62 10.06 -15.22
C ILE A 288 -21.81 9.19 -15.58
N GLU A 289 -21.66 8.24 -16.50
CA GLU A 289 -22.71 7.29 -16.90
C GLU A 289 -22.38 5.88 -16.41
N LEU A 290 -23.37 5.24 -15.78
CA LEU A 290 -23.31 3.83 -15.42
C LEU A 290 -24.27 3.04 -16.30
N LYS A 291 -23.81 1.92 -16.85
CA LYS A 291 -24.58 1.12 -17.80
C LYS A 291 -24.37 -0.39 -17.62
N LEU A 292 -25.43 -1.17 -17.83
CA LEU A 292 -25.32 -2.61 -18.04
C LEU A 292 -25.23 -2.91 -19.55
N ILE A 293 -24.29 -3.78 -19.91
CA ILE A 293 -24.09 -4.26 -21.28
C ILE A 293 -24.31 -5.77 -21.34
N THR A 294 -24.73 -6.25 -22.52
CA THR A 294 -24.87 -7.69 -22.74
C THR A 294 -23.50 -8.36 -22.70
N ALA A 295 -23.32 -9.25 -21.73
CA ALA A 295 -22.10 -10.03 -21.59
C ALA A 295 -21.82 -10.86 -22.86
N LYS A 296 -20.56 -10.93 -23.28
CA LYS A 296 -20.12 -11.97 -24.22
C LYS A 296 -20.21 -13.32 -23.51
N LYS A 297 -20.48 -14.40 -24.25
CA LYS A 297 -20.80 -15.75 -23.73
C LYS A 297 -19.74 -16.37 -22.79
N GLU A 298 -18.54 -15.77 -22.71
CA GLU A 298 -17.40 -16.25 -21.90
C GLU A 298 -16.81 -15.19 -20.95
N SER A 299 -17.45 -14.01 -20.82
CA SER A 299 -16.92 -12.92 -20.00
C SER A 299 -17.52 -12.92 -18.60
N SER A 300 -16.70 -12.59 -17.60
CA SER A 300 -17.12 -12.55 -16.19
C SER A 300 -18.24 -11.53 -15.94
N ASN A 301 -19.14 -11.83 -14.99
CA ASN A 301 -20.12 -10.85 -14.48
C ASN A 301 -19.45 -9.65 -13.79
N GLU A 302 -18.17 -9.79 -13.46
CA GLU A 302 -17.33 -8.78 -12.84
C GLU A 302 -16.53 -7.94 -13.83
N ALA A 303 -16.61 -8.27 -15.12
CA ALA A 303 -15.92 -7.53 -16.17
C ALA A 303 -16.56 -6.15 -16.38
N TYR A 304 -15.70 -5.18 -16.70
CA TYR A 304 -16.13 -3.82 -16.99
C TYR A 304 -15.27 -3.13 -18.06
N GLN A 305 -15.87 -2.12 -18.65
CA GLN A 305 -15.22 -1.16 -19.53
C GLN A 305 -15.36 0.22 -18.91
N LEU A 306 -14.25 0.97 -18.85
CA LEU A 306 -14.22 2.33 -18.35
C LEU A 306 -13.59 3.23 -19.41
N SER A 307 -14.29 4.30 -19.78
CA SER A 307 -13.77 5.34 -20.67
C SER A 307 -13.88 6.69 -19.98
N VAL A 308 -12.77 7.44 -19.94
CA VAL A 308 -12.71 8.82 -19.45
C VAL A 308 -12.36 9.75 -20.62
N THR A 309 -13.21 10.73 -20.86
CA THR A 309 -13.00 11.86 -21.79
C THR A 309 -13.18 13.18 -21.04
N ASP A 310 -12.86 14.31 -21.67
CA ASP A 310 -12.93 15.64 -21.03
C ASP A 310 -14.33 16.03 -20.48
N ASN A 311 -15.39 15.38 -20.96
CA ASN A 311 -16.77 15.70 -20.60
C ASN A 311 -17.59 14.50 -20.09
N LYS A 312 -17.06 13.27 -20.18
CA LYS A 312 -17.80 12.06 -19.85
C LYS A 312 -16.89 10.99 -19.26
N VAL A 313 -17.31 10.44 -18.12
CA VAL A 313 -16.87 9.10 -17.70
C VAL A 313 -17.98 8.11 -17.99
N MET A 314 -17.65 6.98 -18.61
CA MET A 314 -18.59 5.90 -18.86
C MET A 314 -18.06 4.62 -18.24
N ILE A 315 -18.86 3.99 -17.37
CA ILE A 315 -18.59 2.69 -16.80
C ILE A 315 -19.69 1.74 -17.27
N SER A 316 -19.29 0.72 -18.02
CA SER A 316 -20.18 -0.34 -18.49
C SER A 316 -19.76 -1.68 -17.89
N GLY A 317 -20.69 -2.41 -17.27
CA GLY A 317 -20.44 -3.72 -16.70
C GLY A 317 -21.36 -4.79 -17.27
N ASN A 318 -20.89 -6.05 -17.26
CA ASN A 318 -21.72 -7.20 -17.62
C ASN A 318 -22.82 -7.48 -16.59
N ALA A 319 -22.56 -7.11 -15.33
CA ALA A 319 -23.52 -7.11 -14.23
C ALA A 319 -23.24 -5.90 -13.30
N THR A 320 -24.07 -5.73 -12.28
CA THR A 320 -23.91 -4.70 -11.23
C THR A 320 -22.52 -4.77 -10.57
N HIS A 321 -21.99 -5.97 -10.35
CA HIS A 321 -20.65 -6.18 -9.79
C HIS A 321 -19.54 -5.63 -10.72
N GLY A 322 -19.64 -5.84 -12.04
CA GLY A 322 -18.71 -5.22 -12.98
C GLY A 322 -18.72 -3.70 -12.91
N VAL A 323 -19.90 -3.08 -12.84
CA VAL A 323 -20.02 -1.62 -12.65
C VAL A 323 -19.38 -1.18 -11.33
N PHE A 324 -19.62 -1.92 -10.24
CA PHE A 324 -18.99 -1.65 -8.94
C PHE A 324 -17.46 -1.71 -9.01
N ASN A 325 -16.88 -2.71 -9.68
CA ASN A 325 -15.44 -2.82 -9.90
C ASN A 325 -14.88 -1.65 -10.71
N GLY A 326 -15.61 -1.21 -11.74
CA GLY A 326 -15.28 -0.01 -12.51
C GLY A 326 -15.29 1.27 -11.67
N ILE A 327 -16.22 1.39 -10.71
CA ILE A 327 -16.25 2.50 -9.74
C ILE A 327 -14.99 2.49 -8.86
N GLN A 328 -14.53 1.31 -8.40
CA GLN A 328 -13.29 1.23 -7.60
C GLN A 328 -12.07 1.73 -8.40
N THR A 329 -11.97 1.34 -9.67
CA THR A 329 -10.90 1.81 -10.57
C THR A 329 -11.00 3.31 -10.82
N LEU A 330 -12.21 3.83 -11.11
CA LEU A 330 -12.43 5.27 -11.28
C LEU A 330 -11.94 6.05 -10.05
N TRP A 331 -12.17 5.51 -8.86
CA TRP A 331 -11.82 6.20 -7.63
C TRP A 331 -10.30 6.25 -7.37
N GLN A 332 -9.55 5.24 -7.81
CA GLN A 332 -8.10 5.30 -7.82
C GLN A 332 -7.57 6.29 -8.86
N LEU A 333 -8.22 6.37 -10.04
CA LEU A 333 -7.90 7.38 -11.06
C LEU A 333 -8.14 8.82 -10.54
N ALA A 334 -9.19 9.03 -9.74
CA ALA A 334 -9.53 10.30 -9.09
C ALA A 334 -8.65 10.64 -7.87
N ARG A 335 -7.35 10.33 -7.94
CA ARG A 335 -6.40 10.43 -6.81
C ARG A 335 -6.33 11.80 -6.17
N ASP A 336 -6.38 12.87 -6.97
CA ASP A 336 -6.25 14.26 -6.50
C ASP A 336 -7.60 14.89 -6.13
N GLY A 337 -8.70 14.19 -6.42
CA GLY A 337 -10.06 14.66 -6.22
C GLY A 337 -10.41 15.90 -7.04
N ALA A 338 -9.74 16.20 -8.16
CA ALA A 338 -10.06 17.33 -9.02
C ALA A 338 -10.20 16.89 -10.48
N LEU A 339 -9.15 16.31 -11.05
CA LEU A 339 -9.11 15.89 -12.45
C LEU A 339 -8.86 14.38 -12.55
N ILE A 340 -9.45 13.76 -13.57
CA ILE A 340 -9.23 12.35 -13.89
C ILE A 340 -8.63 12.28 -15.29
N ASP A 341 -7.42 11.76 -15.41
CA ASP A 341 -6.74 11.57 -16.69
C ASP A 341 -7.60 10.75 -17.66
N ASN A 342 -7.68 11.21 -18.91
CA ASN A 342 -8.41 10.48 -19.94
C ASN A 342 -7.76 9.12 -20.21
N CYS A 343 -8.59 8.08 -20.28
CA CYS A 343 -8.12 6.73 -20.52
C CYS A 343 -9.25 5.83 -21.02
N GLN A 344 -8.86 4.65 -21.52
CA GLN A 344 -9.75 3.53 -21.80
C GLN A 344 -9.22 2.29 -21.10
N ILE A 345 -10.09 1.61 -20.37
CA ILE A 345 -9.80 0.40 -19.61
C ILE A 345 -10.80 -0.68 -20.01
N ASN A 346 -10.28 -1.87 -20.29
CA ASN A 346 -11.05 -3.12 -20.36
C ASN A 346 -10.46 -4.07 -19.34
N ASP A 347 -11.27 -4.55 -18.41
CA ASP A 347 -10.75 -5.25 -17.24
C ASP A 347 -11.72 -6.31 -16.73
N GLU A 348 -11.18 -7.44 -16.32
CA GLU A 348 -11.90 -8.59 -15.78
C GLU A 348 -10.98 -9.43 -14.88
N PRO A 349 -11.51 -10.11 -13.85
CA PRO A 349 -10.69 -10.91 -12.95
C PRO A 349 -10.27 -12.24 -13.60
N ALA A 350 -9.05 -12.68 -13.31
CA ALA A 350 -8.54 -13.99 -13.69
C ALA A 350 -9.18 -15.12 -12.87
N TYR A 351 -9.61 -14.87 -11.63
CA TYR A 351 -10.23 -15.86 -10.74
C TYR A 351 -11.58 -15.36 -10.20
N SER A 352 -12.54 -16.26 -10.07
CA SER A 352 -13.92 -15.94 -9.65
C SER A 352 -14.05 -15.80 -8.13
N MET A 353 -13.23 -16.49 -7.34
CA MET A 353 -13.20 -16.36 -5.88
C MET A 353 -11.90 -15.70 -5.41
N ARG A 354 -12.02 -14.53 -4.79
CA ARG A 354 -10.90 -13.71 -4.35
C ARG A 354 -11.17 -13.28 -2.91
N GLY A 355 -10.79 -14.13 -1.97
CA GLY A 355 -11.24 -14.00 -0.59
C GLY A 355 -10.19 -13.60 0.41
N TYR A 356 -10.69 -13.12 1.55
CA TYR A 356 -9.92 -12.88 2.75
C TYR A 356 -10.67 -13.47 3.95
N MET A 357 -9.94 -14.16 4.82
CA MET A 357 -10.46 -14.81 6.01
C MET A 357 -9.92 -14.14 7.27
N VAL A 358 -10.80 -13.93 8.25
CA VAL A 358 -10.45 -13.52 9.62
C VAL A 358 -11.00 -14.53 10.60
N ASP A 359 -10.11 -15.01 11.46
CA ASP A 359 -10.49 -15.77 12.65
C ASP A 359 -10.73 -14.83 13.84
N VAL A 360 -11.99 -14.82 14.27
CA VAL A 360 -12.48 -14.08 15.43
C VAL A 360 -12.82 -15.01 16.61
N GLY A 361 -12.68 -16.32 16.41
CA GLY A 361 -12.82 -17.35 17.43
C GLY A 361 -11.68 -17.28 18.45
N ARG A 362 -10.43 -17.25 17.97
CA ARG A 362 -9.22 -17.10 18.80
C ARG A 362 -9.19 -15.74 19.51
N ASN A 363 -9.34 -14.64 18.76
CA ASN A 363 -9.31 -13.28 19.30
C ASN A 363 -10.48 -12.48 18.72
N TYR A 364 -11.34 -11.93 19.58
CA TYR A 364 -12.46 -11.11 19.14
C TYR A 364 -11.99 -9.87 18.37
N MET A 365 -12.77 -9.45 17.39
CA MET A 365 -12.54 -8.24 16.61
C MET A 365 -13.84 -7.42 16.51
N SER A 366 -13.75 -6.10 16.70
CA SER A 366 -14.90 -5.21 16.68
C SER A 366 -15.50 -5.08 15.28
N MET A 367 -16.80 -4.77 15.24
CA MET A 367 -17.51 -4.47 13.98
C MET A 367 -16.87 -3.32 13.20
N GLU A 368 -16.26 -2.34 13.87
CA GLU A 368 -15.52 -1.25 13.23
C GLU A 368 -14.31 -1.78 12.47
N LEU A 369 -13.48 -2.61 13.11
CA LEU A 369 -12.26 -3.14 12.50
C LEU A 369 -12.56 -4.15 11.39
N LEU A 370 -13.62 -4.95 11.53
CA LEU A 370 -14.12 -5.84 10.47
C LEU A 370 -14.58 -5.03 9.25
N LYS A 371 -15.41 -4.00 9.44
CA LYS A 371 -15.89 -3.12 8.37
C LYS A 371 -14.75 -2.38 7.67
N GLN A 372 -13.72 -1.94 8.42
CA GLN A 372 -12.53 -1.33 7.83
C GLN A 372 -11.80 -2.29 6.87
N GLN A 373 -11.67 -3.56 7.23
CA GLN A 373 -11.05 -4.56 6.36
C GLN A 373 -11.91 -4.86 5.13
N ILE A 374 -13.23 -4.96 5.29
CA ILE A 374 -14.18 -5.15 4.18
C ILE A 374 -14.17 -3.96 3.21
N ASP A 375 -14.05 -2.73 3.71
CA ASP A 375 -13.87 -1.54 2.87
C ASP A 375 -12.58 -1.62 2.04
N VAL A 376 -11.48 -2.12 2.62
CA VAL A 376 -10.23 -2.37 1.88
C VAL A 376 -10.45 -3.48 0.86
N MET A 377 -11.06 -4.61 1.23
CA MET A 377 -11.38 -5.69 0.29
C MET A 377 -12.14 -5.19 -0.94
N ALA A 378 -13.17 -4.38 -0.73
CA ALA A 378 -13.97 -3.79 -1.79
C ALA A 378 -13.15 -2.86 -2.70
N GLN A 379 -12.32 -1.97 -2.12
CA GLN A 379 -11.44 -1.07 -2.88
C GLN A 379 -10.45 -1.81 -3.79
N TYR A 380 -10.06 -3.02 -3.39
CA TYR A 380 -9.10 -3.88 -4.10
C TYR A 380 -9.77 -5.10 -4.74
N LYS A 381 -11.08 -5.03 -5.01
CA LYS A 381 -11.85 -6.01 -5.81
C LYS A 381 -11.81 -7.46 -5.30
N LEU A 382 -11.63 -7.65 -3.98
CA LEU A 382 -11.85 -8.94 -3.32
C LEU A 382 -13.36 -9.12 -3.09
N ASN A 383 -13.87 -10.34 -3.21
CA ASN A 383 -15.31 -10.62 -3.28
C ASN A 383 -15.81 -11.71 -2.32
N VAL A 384 -14.93 -12.27 -1.48
CA VAL A 384 -15.31 -13.27 -0.46
C VAL A 384 -14.74 -12.87 0.89
N PHE A 385 -15.59 -12.77 1.91
CA PHE A 385 -15.18 -12.57 3.30
C PHE A 385 -15.47 -13.84 4.11
N HIS A 386 -14.44 -14.60 4.42
CA HIS A 386 -14.56 -15.82 5.21
C HIS A 386 -14.43 -15.50 6.69
N PHE A 387 -15.52 -15.73 7.43
CA PHE A 387 -15.69 -15.30 8.80
C PHE A 387 -15.69 -16.50 9.74
N HIS A 388 -14.54 -16.76 10.35
CA HIS A 388 -14.33 -17.90 11.24
C HIS A 388 -14.66 -17.53 12.68
N GLY A 389 -15.85 -17.94 13.16
CA GLY A 389 -16.42 -17.49 14.42
C GLY A 389 -16.57 -18.55 15.51
N THR A 390 -16.18 -19.79 15.27
CA THR A 390 -16.33 -20.90 16.23
C THR A 390 -15.02 -21.64 16.41
N GLU A 391 -14.61 -21.83 17.66
CA GLU A 391 -13.26 -22.31 17.97
C GLU A 391 -13.16 -23.01 19.32
N ASP A 392 -12.03 -23.69 19.56
CA ASP A 392 -11.71 -24.25 20.86
C ASP A 392 -11.66 -23.19 21.95
N ILE A 393 -11.26 -21.96 21.59
CA ILE A 393 -11.15 -20.81 22.49
C ILE A 393 -12.51 -20.20 22.84
N ALA A 394 -13.39 -20.00 21.86
CA ALA A 394 -14.68 -19.35 22.05
C ALA A 394 -15.64 -19.60 20.88
N TRP A 395 -16.93 -19.50 21.17
CA TRP A 395 -18.01 -19.47 20.19
C TRP A 395 -18.57 -18.04 20.07
N ARG A 396 -18.59 -17.47 18.87
CA ARG A 396 -18.90 -16.03 18.68
C ARG A 396 -20.26 -15.74 18.07
N PHE A 397 -21.05 -16.74 17.69
CA PHE A 397 -22.38 -16.51 17.11
C PHE A 397 -23.48 -16.65 18.15
N ALA A 398 -24.29 -15.60 18.34
CA ALA A 398 -25.46 -15.68 19.20
C ALA A 398 -26.46 -16.74 18.70
N SER A 399 -27.04 -17.49 19.64
CA SER A 399 -28.12 -18.44 19.43
C SER A 399 -29.23 -18.15 20.43
N LYS A 400 -30.48 -18.03 19.98
CA LYS A 400 -31.64 -17.88 20.86
C LYS A 400 -31.99 -19.21 21.52
N LEU A 401 -31.81 -20.32 20.80
CA LEU A 401 -32.03 -21.67 21.32
C LEU A 401 -30.99 -22.08 22.36
N TYR A 402 -29.74 -21.66 22.20
CA TYR A 402 -28.61 -22.06 23.05
C TYR A 402 -27.78 -20.84 23.49
N PRO A 403 -28.33 -19.94 24.32
CA PRO A 403 -27.63 -18.74 24.79
C PRO A 403 -26.34 -19.04 25.56
N GLN A 404 -26.21 -20.24 26.12
CA GLN A 404 -25.00 -20.68 26.83
C GLN A 404 -23.76 -20.77 25.92
N LEU A 405 -23.90 -20.87 24.59
CA LEU A 405 -22.78 -20.88 23.66
C LEU A 405 -21.95 -19.60 23.75
N THR A 406 -22.60 -18.46 23.97
CA THR A 406 -21.94 -17.15 24.06
C THR A 406 -21.78 -16.64 25.49
N ALA A 407 -22.08 -17.48 26.49
CA ALA A 407 -21.86 -17.15 27.90
C ALA A 407 -20.36 -17.10 28.23
N GLY A 408 -19.93 -16.08 28.98
CA GLY A 408 -18.52 -15.78 29.20
C GLY A 408 -17.75 -16.87 29.97
N GLU A 409 -18.43 -17.63 30.81
CA GLU A 409 -17.91 -18.78 31.54
C GLU A 409 -17.43 -19.93 30.64
N ASN A 410 -17.98 -20.03 29.41
CA ASN A 410 -17.63 -21.06 28.44
C ASN A 410 -16.51 -20.65 27.46
N MET A 411 -15.99 -19.43 27.60
CA MET A 411 -14.93 -18.86 26.75
C MET A 411 -13.60 -18.74 27.50
N ILE A 412 -12.48 -18.90 26.77
CA ILE A 412 -11.13 -18.77 27.33
C ILE A 412 -10.57 -17.36 27.11
N ARG A 413 -10.85 -16.73 25.95
CA ARG A 413 -10.42 -15.37 25.60
C ARG A 413 -11.61 -14.47 25.26
N ASN A 414 -11.49 -13.18 25.56
CA ASN A 414 -12.54 -12.16 25.37
C ASN A 414 -13.91 -12.67 25.87
N LYS A 415 -13.99 -13.02 27.15
CA LYS A 415 -15.18 -13.66 27.74
C LYS A 415 -16.42 -12.79 27.59
N GLY A 416 -17.48 -13.36 27.03
CA GLY A 416 -18.76 -12.67 26.79
C GLY A 416 -18.77 -11.78 25.54
N PHE A 417 -17.70 -11.76 24.75
CA PHE A 417 -17.67 -11.03 23.48
C PHE A 417 -18.14 -11.98 22.37
N PHE A 418 -19.18 -11.58 21.65
CA PHE A 418 -19.78 -12.34 20.56
C PHE A 418 -20.48 -11.36 19.62
N TYR A 419 -20.94 -11.83 18.47
CA TYR A 419 -21.75 -11.06 17.53
C TYR A 419 -23.21 -11.41 17.76
N SER A 420 -24.00 -10.40 18.09
CA SER A 420 -25.45 -10.52 18.15
C SER A 420 -26.05 -10.84 16.78
N GLU A 421 -27.30 -11.28 16.76
CA GLU A 421 -28.03 -11.52 15.51
C GLU A 421 -28.08 -10.28 14.61
N GLN A 422 -28.26 -9.10 15.22
CA GLN A 422 -28.28 -7.84 14.50
C GLN A 422 -26.91 -7.50 13.90
N GLU A 423 -25.82 -7.72 14.63
CA GLU A 423 -24.47 -7.43 14.14
C GLU A 423 -24.06 -8.37 13.01
N LEU A 424 -24.35 -9.67 13.11
CA LEU A 424 -24.04 -10.61 12.02
C LEU A 424 -24.89 -10.33 10.78
N GLN A 425 -26.18 -10.01 10.95
CA GLN A 425 -27.03 -9.61 9.84
C GLN A 425 -26.56 -8.28 9.21
N GLU A 426 -26.11 -7.32 10.03
CA GLU A 426 -25.49 -6.08 9.55
C GLU A 426 -24.22 -6.38 8.77
N LEU A 427 -23.36 -7.27 9.25
CA LEU A 427 -22.10 -7.64 8.59
C LEU A 427 -22.37 -8.28 7.22
N ILE A 428 -23.33 -9.22 7.14
CA ILE A 428 -23.76 -9.84 5.88
C ILE A 428 -24.23 -8.78 4.88
N ASN A 429 -25.09 -7.85 5.32
CA ASN A 429 -25.59 -6.77 4.48
C ASN A 429 -24.47 -5.82 4.04
N TYR A 430 -23.54 -5.51 4.95
CA TYR A 430 -22.41 -4.62 4.68
C TYR A 430 -21.45 -5.19 3.62
N CYS A 431 -21.21 -6.52 3.67
CA CYS A 431 -20.50 -7.26 2.62
C CYS A 431 -21.29 -7.22 1.30
N ALA A 432 -22.59 -7.55 1.33
CA ALA A 432 -23.42 -7.61 0.13
C ALA A 432 -23.52 -6.27 -0.61
N ASP A 433 -23.61 -5.15 0.12
CA ASP A 433 -23.61 -3.79 -0.45
C ASP A 433 -22.28 -3.42 -1.16
N ARG A 434 -21.24 -4.25 -0.98
CA ARG A 434 -19.92 -4.12 -1.61
C ARG A 434 -19.62 -5.27 -2.58
N HIS A 435 -20.63 -6.05 -2.96
CA HIS A 435 -20.48 -7.25 -3.80
C HIS A 435 -19.52 -8.30 -3.20
N ILE A 436 -19.39 -8.32 -1.87
CA ILE A 436 -18.63 -9.31 -1.12
C ILE A 436 -19.62 -10.33 -0.56
N ILE A 437 -19.33 -11.62 -0.76
CA ILE A 437 -20.11 -12.71 -0.17
C ILE A 437 -19.47 -13.09 1.15
N LEU A 438 -20.26 -13.13 2.23
CA LEU A 438 -19.79 -13.58 3.54
C LEU A 438 -19.92 -15.11 3.62
N PHE A 439 -18.82 -15.80 3.90
CA PHE A 439 -18.75 -17.23 4.20
C PHE A 439 -18.62 -17.41 5.72
N PRO A 440 -19.71 -17.61 6.45
CA PRO A 440 -19.61 -17.90 7.87
C PRO A 440 -19.11 -19.32 8.04
N GLU A 441 -18.25 -19.53 9.03
CA GLU A 441 -17.76 -20.85 9.39
C GLU A 441 -18.26 -21.27 10.77
N ILE A 442 -18.97 -22.40 10.80
CA ILE A 442 -19.24 -23.18 12.00
C ILE A 442 -18.43 -24.46 11.85
N ASP A 443 -17.22 -24.45 12.42
CA ASP A 443 -16.31 -25.58 12.32
C ASP A 443 -16.86 -26.79 13.09
N MET A 444 -16.88 -27.94 12.42
CA MET A 444 -17.40 -29.17 12.95
C MET A 444 -16.77 -30.41 12.28
N PRO A 445 -16.56 -31.52 13.02
CA PRO A 445 -16.57 -31.62 14.48
C PRO A 445 -15.28 -31.09 15.12
N GLY A 446 -14.33 -30.60 14.32
CA GLY A 446 -13.09 -29.98 14.79
C GLY A 446 -13.33 -28.67 15.54
N HIS A 447 -12.29 -28.18 16.21
CA HIS A 447 -12.28 -26.87 16.88
C HIS A 447 -13.53 -26.58 17.75
N SER A 448 -14.05 -27.62 18.42
CA SER A 448 -15.36 -27.64 19.07
C SER A 448 -15.30 -27.61 20.59
N ALA A 449 -14.15 -27.33 21.21
CA ALA A 449 -14.04 -27.34 22.67
C ALA A 449 -14.93 -26.28 23.34
N ALA A 450 -15.17 -25.11 22.72
CA ALA A 450 -16.13 -24.14 23.25
C ALA A 450 -17.57 -24.67 23.24
N PHE A 451 -17.97 -25.36 22.18
CA PHE A 451 -19.25 -26.06 22.13
C PHE A 451 -19.35 -27.11 23.24
N ARG A 452 -18.31 -27.94 23.42
CA ARG A 452 -18.30 -28.99 24.46
C ARG A 452 -18.45 -28.40 25.86
N ARG A 453 -17.77 -27.28 26.16
CA ARG A 453 -17.90 -26.60 27.45
C ARG A 453 -19.32 -26.07 27.67
N ALA A 454 -19.92 -25.45 26.65
CA ALA A 454 -21.26 -24.89 26.74
C ALA A 454 -22.37 -25.95 26.80
N MET A 455 -22.25 -27.03 26.02
CA MET A 455 -23.31 -28.02 25.84
C MET A 455 -23.14 -29.27 26.72
N GLY A 456 -21.95 -29.49 27.29
CA GLY A 456 -21.65 -30.67 28.10
C GLY A 456 -21.54 -31.98 27.32
N VAL A 457 -21.60 -31.93 25.98
CA VAL A 457 -21.54 -33.11 25.09
C VAL A 457 -20.60 -32.88 23.91
N ASP A 458 -20.12 -33.97 23.32
CA ASP A 458 -19.34 -33.93 22.09
C ASP A 458 -20.25 -33.77 20.86
N MET A 459 -19.86 -32.96 19.86
CA MET A 459 -20.64 -32.76 18.64
C MET A 459 -20.95 -34.10 17.94
N GLN A 460 -20.03 -35.06 17.97
CA GLN A 460 -20.16 -36.36 17.30
C GLN A 460 -21.07 -37.36 18.03
N SER A 461 -21.52 -37.05 19.25
CA SER A 461 -22.47 -37.88 20.02
C SER A 461 -23.90 -37.74 19.48
N ASP A 462 -24.78 -38.71 19.78
CA ASP A 462 -26.18 -38.67 19.33
C ASP A 462 -26.89 -37.37 19.75
N SER A 463 -26.72 -36.95 21.01
CA SER A 463 -27.28 -35.68 21.51
C SER A 463 -26.58 -34.46 20.91
N GLY A 464 -25.25 -34.50 20.74
CA GLY A 464 -24.48 -33.44 20.11
C GLY A 464 -24.93 -33.17 18.68
N MET A 465 -25.17 -34.22 17.90
CA MET A 465 -25.64 -34.11 16.52
C MET A 465 -27.03 -33.45 16.44
N VAL A 466 -27.91 -33.71 17.39
CA VAL A 466 -29.20 -33.00 17.52
C VAL A 466 -28.98 -31.51 17.79
N TYR A 467 -28.10 -31.15 18.73
CA TYR A 467 -27.82 -29.74 19.04
C TYR A 467 -27.19 -29.01 17.85
N VAL A 468 -26.20 -29.60 17.17
CA VAL A 468 -25.56 -29.00 16.00
C VAL A 468 -26.58 -28.78 14.88
N LYS A 469 -27.44 -29.75 14.59
CA LYS A 469 -28.53 -29.56 13.60
C LYS A 469 -29.48 -28.44 13.99
N ASN A 470 -29.85 -28.33 15.27
CA ASN A 470 -30.71 -27.26 15.76
C ASN A 470 -30.04 -25.89 15.60
N ILE A 471 -28.75 -25.77 15.93
CA ILE A 471 -27.96 -24.54 15.77
C ILE A 471 -27.86 -24.16 14.28
N VAL A 472 -27.48 -25.11 13.42
CA VAL A 472 -27.39 -24.87 11.97
C VAL A 472 -28.76 -24.51 11.40
N ASN A 473 -29.83 -25.16 11.86
CA ASN A 473 -31.19 -24.83 11.43
C ASN A 473 -31.57 -23.40 11.83
N GLU A 474 -31.37 -23.02 13.09
CA GLU A 474 -31.59 -21.65 13.56
C GLU A 474 -30.76 -20.64 12.77
N PHE A 475 -29.49 -20.94 12.52
CA PHE A 475 -28.59 -20.08 11.76
C PHE A 475 -29.07 -19.86 10.33
N LEU A 476 -29.49 -20.92 9.62
CA LEU A 476 -30.00 -20.84 8.25
C LEU A 476 -31.43 -20.28 8.14
N ASP A 477 -32.24 -20.44 9.18
CA ASP A 477 -33.54 -19.78 9.28
C ASP A 477 -33.37 -18.27 9.42
N THR A 478 -32.42 -17.86 10.27
CA THR A 478 -32.13 -16.46 10.62
C THR A 478 -31.41 -15.73 9.48
N TYR A 479 -30.33 -16.29 8.94
CA TYR A 479 -29.47 -15.62 7.97
C TYR A 479 -29.63 -16.20 6.57
N LYS A 480 -29.78 -15.33 5.56
CA LYS A 480 -29.80 -15.73 4.15
C LYS A 480 -28.40 -15.72 3.58
N ILE A 481 -27.76 -16.88 3.60
CA ILE A 481 -26.39 -17.09 3.11
C ILE A 481 -26.36 -18.14 1.99
N PRO A 482 -25.55 -17.95 0.95
CA PRO A 482 -25.42 -18.93 -0.14
C PRO A 482 -24.44 -20.07 0.16
N TYR A 483 -23.53 -19.85 1.12
CA TYR A 483 -22.51 -20.82 1.54
C TYR A 483 -22.45 -20.90 3.06
N LEU A 484 -22.16 -22.10 3.58
CA LEU A 484 -21.75 -22.33 4.96
C LEU A 484 -20.45 -23.13 4.94
N HIS A 485 -19.40 -22.59 5.55
CA HIS A 485 -18.18 -23.34 5.79
C HIS A 485 -18.40 -24.21 7.03
N ILE A 486 -18.18 -25.52 6.90
CA ILE A 486 -18.39 -26.50 7.97
C ILE A 486 -17.08 -26.97 8.60
N GLY A 487 -15.95 -26.41 8.16
CA GLY A 487 -14.62 -26.73 8.67
C GLY A 487 -14.22 -28.18 8.37
N GLY A 488 -13.99 -28.96 9.42
CA GLY A 488 -13.72 -30.40 9.35
C GLY A 488 -12.24 -30.77 9.34
N ASP A 489 -11.37 -29.85 9.74
CA ASP A 489 -9.92 -30.03 9.90
C ASP A 489 -9.54 -30.51 11.31
N GLU A 490 -8.28 -30.93 11.43
CA GLU A 490 -7.54 -31.30 12.66
C GLU A 490 -8.26 -32.21 13.68
N VAL A 491 -9.27 -32.96 13.26
CA VAL A 491 -10.13 -33.76 14.15
C VAL A 491 -10.09 -35.25 13.85
N LYS A 492 -10.10 -36.05 14.91
CA LYS A 492 -10.35 -37.49 14.81
C LYS A 492 -11.85 -37.73 14.62
N ILE A 493 -12.22 -38.23 13.44
CA ILE A 493 -13.60 -38.64 13.14
C ILE A 493 -13.90 -39.97 13.86
N THR A 494 -14.67 -39.90 14.95
CA THR A 494 -15.19 -41.07 15.68
C THR A 494 -16.55 -41.50 15.17
N ASN A 495 -17.38 -40.54 14.76
CA ASN A 495 -18.65 -40.81 14.07
C ASN A 495 -18.49 -40.51 12.57
N LYS A 496 -18.30 -41.56 11.76
CA LYS A 496 -18.10 -41.44 10.32
C LYS A 496 -19.31 -40.87 9.57
N ASN A 497 -20.50 -40.88 10.17
CA ASN A 497 -21.71 -40.35 9.54
C ASN A 497 -21.91 -38.87 9.82
N PHE A 498 -21.22 -38.30 10.81
CA PHE A 498 -21.45 -36.93 11.28
C PHE A 498 -21.35 -35.89 10.15
N LEU A 499 -20.21 -35.82 9.47
CA LEU A 499 -20.02 -34.84 8.39
C LEU A 499 -20.93 -35.09 7.18
N PRO A 500 -21.04 -36.32 6.64
CA PRO A 500 -21.99 -36.59 5.55
C PRO A 500 -23.42 -36.17 5.87
N GLU A 501 -23.89 -36.43 7.10
CA GLU A 501 -25.24 -36.09 7.54
C GLU A 501 -25.43 -34.57 7.70
N MET A 502 -24.44 -33.87 8.26
CA MET A 502 -24.46 -32.40 8.36
C MET A 502 -24.40 -31.73 6.98
N ILE A 503 -23.57 -32.25 6.07
CA ILE A 503 -23.47 -31.78 4.69
C ILE A 503 -24.82 -31.93 3.99
N GLN A 504 -25.41 -33.12 4.04
CA GLN A 504 -26.71 -33.38 3.43
C GLN A 504 -27.80 -32.49 4.04
N PHE A 505 -27.77 -32.27 5.36
CA PHE A 505 -28.70 -31.38 6.04
C PHE A 505 -28.59 -29.94 5.52
N VAL A 506 -27.39 -29.35 5.50
CA VAL A 506 -27.16 -27.99 4.99
C VAL A 506 -27.56 -27.87 3.51
N GLN A 507 -27.16 -28.84 2.68
CA GLN A 507 -27.47 -28.84 1.25
C GLN A 507 -28.98 -28.99 0.97
N SER A 508 -29.71 -29.75 1.80
CA SER A 508 -31.17 -29.89 1.69
C SER A 508 -31.92 -28.56 1.90
N ARG A 509 -31.27 -27.60 2.57
CA ARG A 509 -31.77 -26.22 2.76
C ARG A 509 -31.40 -25.27 1.61
N GLY A 510 -30.77 -25.80 0.55
CA GLY A 510 -30.34 -25.03 -0.62
C GLY A 510 -29.04 -24.25 -0.42
N VAL A 511 -28.29 -24.53 0.65
CA VAL A 511 -27.03 -23.85 0.98
C VAL A 511 -25.85 -24.73 0.56
N LYS A 512 -24.86 -24.14 -0.11
CA LYS A 512 -23.66 -24.86 -0.51
C LYS A 512 -22.70 -25.00 0.67
N THR A 513 -22.04 -26.15 0.77
CA THR A 513 -21.07 -26.43 1.82
C THR A 513 -19.64 -26.21 1.34
N ILE A 514 -18.77 -25.74 2.23
CA ILE A 514 -17.32 -25.63 2.04
C ILE A 514 -16.64 -26.33 3.22
N GLY A 515 -15.58 -27.11 2.97
CA GLY A 515 -14.79 -27.73 4.02
C GLY A 515 -13.29 -27.66 3.72
N TRP A 516 -12.49 -27.74 4.79
CA TRP A 516 -11.04 -27.74 4.69
C TRP A 516 -10.52 -29.01 4.01
N SER A 517 -9.40 -28.88 3.27
CA SER A 517 -8.70 -30.00 2.64
C SER A 517 -7.18 -29.97 2.91
N PRO A 518 -6.61 -31.02 3.54
CA PRO A 518 -7.28 -32.23 4.00
C PRO A 518 -8.23 -31.92 5.16
N GLY A 519 -9.25 -32.75 5.32
CA GLY A 519 -10.26 -32.62 6.37
C GLY A 519 -11.02 -33.93 6.55
N GLY A 520 -12.28 -33.84 6.95
CA GLY A 520 -13.15 -35.01 7.11
C GLY A 520 -13.66 -35.61 5.80
N ASN A 521 -14.64 -36.51 5.89
CA ASN A 521 -15.21 -37.22 4.75
C ASN A 521 -16.28 -36.40 4.02
N LEU A 522 -15.80 -35.45 3.20
CA LEU A 522 -16.62 -34.54 2.40
C LEU A 522 -17.10 -35.19 1.08
N ASP A 523 -18.30 -34.80 0.60
CA ASP A 523 -18.85 -35.27 -0.69
C ASP A 523 -18.29 -34.50 -1.90
N GLU A 524 -18.56 -34.93 -3.13
CA GLU A 524 -18.06 -34.27 -4.36
C GLU A 524 -18.69 -32.88 -4.62
N LYS A 525 -19.81 -32.55 -3.97
CA LYS A 525 -20.51 -31.26 -4.14
C LYS A 525 -20.00 -30.17 -3.19
N THR A 526 -19.40 -30.58 -2.08
CA THR A 526 -18.81 -29.69 -1.08
C THR A 526 -17.55 -29.06 -1.65
N TYR A 527 -17.41 -27.75 -1.53
CA TYR A 527 -16.25 -27.03 -2.04
C TYR A 527 -15.06 -27.34 -1.12
N ARG A 528 -13.87 -27.50 -1.70
CA ARG A 528 -12.63 -27.79 -0.95
C ARG A 528 -11.80 -26.54 -0.79
N GLN A 529 -11.61 -26.09 0.44
CA GLN A 529 -10.64 -25.04 0.75
C GLN A 529 -9.31 -25.68 1.13
N LEU A 530 -8.32 -25.59 0.23
CA LEU A 530 -7.04 -26.27 0.37
C LEU A 530 -6.16 -25.49 1.34
N TRP A 531 -5.68 -26.12 2.42
CA TRP A 531 -4.73 -25.51 3.36
C TRP A 531 -3.40 -26.26 3.46
N MET A 532 -3.44 -27.59 3.29
CA MET A 532 -2.22 -28.42 3.17
C MET A 532 -2.28 -29.48 2.06
N GLU A 533 -3.46 -29.81 1.51
CA GLU A 533 -3.57 -30.94 0.59
C GLU A 533 -2.73 -30.73 -0.67
N ASP A 534 -2.10 -31.81 -1.13
CA ASP A 534 -1.43 -31.80 -2.42
C ASP A 534 -2.46 -31.49 -3.51
N PHE A 535 -2.07 -30.63 -4.45
CA PHE A 535 -3.02 -30.16 -5.46
C PHE A 535 -3.52 -31.30 -6.34
N THR A 536 -2.63 -32.20 -6.73
CA THR A 536 -2.95 -33.34 -7.60
C THR A 536 -3.86 -34.34 -6.88
N GLU A 537 -3.81 -34.40 -5.54
CA GLU A 537 -4.77 -35.19 -4.77
C GLU A 537 -6.15 -34.52 -4.72
N ALA A 538 -6.18 -33.22 -4.41
CA ALA A 538 -7.42 -32.45 -4.34
C ALA A 538 -8.22 -32.48 -5.65
N GLU A 539 -7.54 -32.43 -6.81
CA GLU A 539 -8.17 -32.49 -8.14
C GLU A 539 -8.99 -33.77 -8.37
N LYS A 540 -8.61 -34.90 -7.76
CA LYS A 540 -9.30 -36.19 -7.92
C LYS A 540 -10.71 -36.19 -7.33
N SER A 541 -11.02 -35.25 -6.44
CA SER A 541 -12.35 -35.12 -5.84
C SER A 541 -13.42 -34.63 -6.81
N HIS A 542 -13.02 -34.06 -7.96
CA HIS A 542 -13.91 -33.36 -8.92
C HIS A 542 -14.73 -32.20 -8.32
N ALA A 543 -14.51 -31.88 -7.04
CA ALA A 543 -15.17 -30.78 -6.35
C ALA A 543 -14.56 -29.43 -6.75
N PRO A 544 -15.31 -28.32 -6.62
CA PRO A 544 -14.75 -26.99 -6.74
C PRO A 544 -13.70 -26.72 -5.66
N LEU A 545 -12.60 -26.10 -6.05
CA LEU A 545 -11.40 -25.90 -5.23
C LEU A 545 -11.14 -24.41 -4.99
N ILE A 546 -10.68 -24.10 -3.78
CA ILE A 546 -10.27 -22.77 -3.33
C ILE A 546 -8.90 -22.92 -2.67
N ASP A 547 -7.86 -22.30 -3.21
CA ASP A 547 -6.50 -22.42 -2.66
C ASP A 547 -6.27 -21.44 -1.50
N SER A 548 -5.94 -21.95 -0.32
CA SER A 548 -5.47 -21.17 0.83
C SER A 548 -4.06 -21.60 1.27
N ARG A 549 -3.42 -22.51 0.53
CA ARG A 549 -2.11 -23.07 0.90
C ARG A 549 -1.08 -21.97 0.79
N HIS A 550 -0.39 -21.73 1.91
CA HIS A 550 0.65 -20.70 1.99
C HIS A 550 0.12 -19.29 1.69
N LEU A 551 -1.10 -19.05 2.14
CA LEU A 551 -1.71 -17.72 2.18
C LEU A 551 -2.03 -17.32 3.63
N TYR A 552 -1.28 -17.89 4.59
CA TYR A 552 -1.47 -17.71 6.03
C TYR A 552 -0.56 -16.58 6.53
N LEU A 553 -1.14 -15.42 6.75
CA LEU A 553 -0.43 -14.18 7.08
C LEU A 553 0.32 -14.24 8.43
N ASN A 554 -0.14 -15.11 9.33
CA ASN A 554 0.41 -15.35 10.66
C ASN A 554 1.72 -16.15 10.67
N HIS A 555 2.04 -16.87 9.59
CA HIS A 555 3.29 -17.60 9.45
C HIS A 555 4.42 -16.81 8.81
N MET A 556 4.06 -15.80 8.01
CA MET A 556 4.96 -15.12 7.09
C MET A 556 5.68 -13.93 7.73
N ASP A 557 6.94 -13.75 7.34
CA ASP A 557 7.62 -12.47 7.54
C ASP A 557 6.96 -11.37 6.67
N PRO A 558 6.81 -10.12 7.16
CA PRO A 558 6.15 -9.07 6.40
C PRO A 558 6.69 -8.80 5.00
N PHE A 559 8.01 -8.86 4.80
CA PHE A 559 8.60 -8.62 3.48
C PHE A 559 8.52 -9.87 2.61
N GLU A 560 8.85 -11.03 3.17
CA GLU A 560 8.70 -12.33 2.50
C GLU A 560 7.27 -12.56 2.03
N GLY A 561 6.28 -12.23 2.86
CA GLY A 561 4.87 -12.48 2.58
C GLY A 561 4.38 -11.72 1.36
N VAL A 562 4.73 -10.44 1.23
CA VAL A 562 4.41 -9.64 0.03
C VAL A 562 5.06 -10.24 -1.21
N THR A 563 6.33 -10.62 -1.12
CA THR A 563 7.08 -11.26 -2.21
C THR A 563 6.48 -12.61 -2.61
N THR A 564 6.11 -13.44 -1.64
CA THR A 564 5.56 -14.77 -1.85
C THR A 564 4.18 -14.69 -2.49
N ILE A 565 3.30 -13.87 -1.92
CA ILE A 565 1.95 -13.65 -2.44
C ILE A 565 2.02 -13.07 -3.86
N PHE A 566 2.86 -12.05 -4.07
CA PHE A 566 3.02 -11.47 -5.39
C PHE A 566 3.52 -12.49 -6.39
N ASN A 567 4.48 -13.37 -6.09
CA ASN A 567 5.00 -14.32 -7.08
C ASN A 567 4.15 -15.59 -7.24
N ARG A 568 3.14 -15.81 -6.41
CA ARG A 568 2.39 -17.07 -6.33
C ARG A 568 1.64 -17.39 -7.63
N GLN A 569 1.82 -18.60 -8.16
CA GLN A 569 0.84 -19.20 -9.07
C GLN A 569 -0.25 -19.92 -8.26
N ILE A 570 -1.46 -19.38 -8.27
CA ILE A 570 -2.59 -19.87 -7.48
C ILE A 570 -3.11 -21.19 -8.05
N GLY A 571 -3.28 -22.22 -7.21
CA GLY A 571 -3.81 -23.52 -7.66
C GLY A 571 -2.99 -24.21 -8.76
N ASN A 572 -1.72 -23.85 -8.95
CA ASN A 572 -0.93 -24.26 -10.13
C ASN A 572 -1.62 -23.94 -11.47
N ARG A 573 -2.39 -22.85 -11.52
CA ARG A 573 -3.08 -22.34 -12.70
C ARG A 573 -2.64 -20.92 -13.03
N LEU A 574 -2.73 -20.55 -14.30
CA LEU A 574 -2.52 -19.17 -14.73
C LEU A 574 -3.76 -18.31 -14.48
N LYS A 575 -4.95 -18.90 -14.45
CA LYS A 575 -6.24 -18.26 -14.19
C LYS A 575 -7.22 -19.30 -13.66
N GLY A 576 -8.35 -18.86 -13.12
CA GLY A 576 -9.41 -19.73 -12.65
C GLY A 576 -10.04 -20.54 -13.79
N ASP A 577 -10.58 -21.68 -13.42
CA ASP A 577 -11.34 -22.58 -14.29
C ASP A 577 -12.58 -23.11 -13.54
N ASP A 578 -13.32 -24.04 -14.15
CA ASP A 578 -14.56 -24.57 -13.56
C ASP A 578 -14.34 -25.31 -12.23
N GLN A 579 -13.11 -25.78 -11.99
CA GLN A 579 -12.74 -26.48 -10.78
C GLN A 579 -11.98 -25.56 -9.82
N MET A 580 -10.87 -24.96 -10.24
CA MET A 580 -10.07 -24.03 -9.44
C MET A 580 -10.66 -22.61 -9.52
N LEU A 581 -11.48 -22.27 -8.55
CA LEU A 581 -12.24 -21.02 -8.54
C LEU A 581 -11.39 -19.81 -8.15
N GLY A 582 -10.37 -20.03 -7.32
CA GLY A 582 -9.48 -18.98 -6.83
C GLY A 582 -8.90 -19.30 -5.47
N ALA A 583 -8.79 -18.29 -4.61
CA ALA A 583 -8.04 -18.40 -3.37
C ALA A 583 -8.58 -17.53 -2.24
N ILE A 584 -8.17 -17.86 -1.01
CA ILE A 584 -8.48 -17.09 0.20
C ILE A 584 -7.19 -16.80 0.98
N LEU A 585 -6.95 -15.52 1.25
CA LEU A 585 -5.88 -15.05 2.12
C LEU A 585 -6.32 -15.15 3.59
N CYS A 586 -5.58 -15.84 4.44
CA CYS A 586 -6.02 -16.22 5.78
C CYS A 586 -5.25 -15.48 6.88
N LEU A 587 -5.98 -14.86 7.81
CA LEU A 587 -5.46 -14.33 9.06
C LEU A 587 -5.94 -15.21 10.23
N TRP A 588 -5.03 -16.03 10.77
CA TRP A 588 -5.22 -16.77 12.01
C TRP A 588 -4.40 -16.14 13.13
N PRO A 589 -4.97 -15.30 13.99
CA PRO A 589 -4.28 -14.80 15.16
C PRO A 589 -4.31 -15.87 16.27
N ASP A 590 -3.62 -17.01 16.09
CA ASP A 590 -3.68 -18.13 17.04
C ASP A 590 -3.25 -17.73 18.45
N ARG A 591 -2.18 -16.96 18.56
CA ARG A 591 -1.71 -16.41 19.83
C ARG A 591 -2.63 -15.29 20.32
N ARG A 592 -2.83 -15.20 21.63
CA ARG A 592 -3.56 -14.08 22.26
C ARG A 592 -2.87 -12.76 21.90
N VAL A 593 -3.67 -11.78 21.48
CA VAL A 593 -3.20 -10.41 21.25
C VAL A 593 -3.51 -9.51 22.45
N GLU A 594 -2.69 -8.49 22.69
CA GLU A 594 -2.93 -7.51 23.77
C GLU A 594 -4.16 -6.64 23.47
N LYS A 595 -4.31 -6.27 22.20
CA LYS A 595 -5.42 -5.50 21.65
C LYS A 595 -5.75 -5.96 20.24
N GLU A 596 -6.97 -5.75 19.78
CA GLU A 596 -7.43 -6.28 18.49
C GLU A 596 -6.61 -5.79 17.28
N GLU A 597 -6.08 -4.56 17.33
CA GLU A 597 -5.27 -4.02 16.24
C GLU A 597 -3.93 -4.74 16.08
N ASP A 598 -3.47 -5.46 17.12
CA ASP A 598 -2.23 -6.22 17.05
C ASP A 598 -2.35 -7.44 16.13
N ALA A 599 -3.56 -7.98 15.95
CA ALA A 599 -3.81 -8.99 14.93
C ALA A 599 -3.52 -8.47 13.51
N ILE A 600 -3.66 -7.16 13.28
CA ILE A 600 -3.29 -6.51 12.02
C ILE A 600 -1.85 -6.02 12.06
N ARG A 601 -1.39 -5.44 13.17
CA ARG A 601 -0.06 -4.82 13.29
C ARG A 601 1.08 -5.84 13.18
N MET A 602 0.88 -7.03 13.74
CA MET A 602 1.88 -8.10 13.79
C MET A 602 1.86 -9.00 12.56
N ASN A 603 0.92 -8.77 11.64
CA ASN A 603 0.73 -9.56 10.44
C ASN A 603 0.71 -8.64 9.22
N LEU A 604 1.09 -9.12 8.04
CA LEU A 604 1.16 -8.27 6.85
C LEU A 604 -0.21 -8.09 6.17
N VAL A 605 -1.27 -7.82 6.94
CA VAL A 605 -2.67 -7.87 6.46
C VAL A 605 -2.92 -6.97 5.25
N TYR A 606 -2.75 -5.66 5.37
CA TYR A 606 -3.02 -4.74 4.26
C TYR A 606 -2.02 -4.86 3.10
N PRO A 607 -0.68 -4.87 3.31
CA PRO A 607 0.23 -5.11 2.20
C PRO A 607 0.00 -6.47 1.51
N GLY A 608 -0.32 -7.51 2.29
CA GLY A 608 -0.66 -8.84 1.79
C GLY A 608 -1.96 -8.87 1.00
N MET A 609 -3.01 -8.17 1.44
CA MET A 609 -4.26 -8.01 0.69
C MET A 609 -4.03 -7.35 -0.67
N LEU A 610 -3.18 -6.32 -0.75
CA LEU A 610 -2.90 -5.62 -2.01
C LEU A 610 -2.08 -6.50 -2.96
N ALA A 611 -1.06 -7.20 -2.45
CA ALA A 611 -0.30 -8.17 -3.23
C ALA A 611 -1.19 -9.32 -3.72
N PHE A 612 -2.08 -9.79 -2.85
CA PHE A 612 -3.03 -10.86 -3.16
C PHE A 612 -4.02 -10.40 -4.22
N SER A 613 -4.60 -9.20 -4.06
CA SER A 613 -5.49 -8.57 -5.04
C SER A 613 -4.84 -8.47 -6.42
N GLU A 614 -3.60 -7.95 -6.51
CA GLU A 614 -2.85 -7.89 -7.77
C GLU A 614 -2.71 -9.28 -8.41
N ARG A 615 -2.27 -10.28 -7.63
CA ARG A 615 -2.02 -11.62 -8.15
C ARG A 615 -3.29 -12.34 -8.56
N ILE A 616 -4.31 -12.33 -7.71
CA ILE A 616 -5.56 -13.06 -7.93
C ILE A 616 -6.47 -12.38 -8.97
N TRP A 617 -6.32 -11.06 -9.19
CA TRP A 617 -7.02 -10.36 -10.27
C TRP A 617 -6.35 -10.60 -11.62
N LYS A 618 -5.01 -10.49 -11.72
CA LYS A 618 -4.31 -10.61 -13.01
C LYS A 618 -4.01 -12.06 -13.41
N GLY A 619 -3.97 -12.96 -12.44
CA GLY A 619 -3.48 -14.32 -12.63
C GLY A 619 -1.98 -14.38 -12.89
N GLY A 620 -1.52 -15.46 -13.51
CA GLY A 620 -0.11 -15.76 -13.73
C GLY A 620 0.63 -16.18 -12.46
N GLY A 621 1.90 -15.79 -12.36
CA GLY A 621 2.78 -16.12 -11.24
C GLY A 621 3.83 -17.16 -11.63
N VAL A 622 4.61 -17.59 -10.64
CA VAL A 622 5.64 -18.61 -10.77
C VAL A 622 5.16 -19.88 -10.11
N GLN A 623 5.31 -21.01 -10.80
CA GLN A 623 5.00 -22.32 -10.23
C GLN A 623 5.95 -22.63 -9.07
N GLY A 624 5.44 -23.28 -8.03
CA GLY A 624 6.21 -23.49 -6.82
C GLY A 624 6.27 -22.25 -5.93
N TRP A 625 6.96 -22.38 -4.81
CA TRP A 625 6.81 -21.45 -3.69
C TRP A 625 8.08 -20.61 -3.58
N VAL A 626 7.94 -19.30 -3.79
CA VAL A 626 9.04 -18.34 -3.94
C VAL A 626 9.06 -17.39 -2.75
N ALA A 627 10.09 -17.48 -1.91
CA ALA A 627 10.21 -16.64 -0.70
C ALA A 627 11.01 -15.34 -0.91
N ASN A 628 11.84 -15.28 -1.96
CA ASN A 628 12.75 -14.15 -2.23
C ASN A 628 12.42 -13.48 -3.57
N ILE A 629 12.74 -12.19 -3.73
CA ILE A 629 12.40 -11.42 -4.93
C ILE A 629 13.14 -11.97 -6.14
N GLY A 630 14.46 -12.17 -6.03
CA GLY A 630 15.30 -12.75 -7.05
C GLY A 630 16.67 -12.09 -7.17
N SER A 631 17.50 -12.67 -8.06
CA SER A 631 18.82 -12.13 -8.37
C SER A 631 18.70 -10.92 -9.30
N PRO A 632 19.60 -9.93 -9.21
CA PRO A 632 19.61 -8.77 -10.11
C PRO A 632 19.55 -9.16 -11.59
N GLY A 633 18.68 -8.49 -12.36
CA GLY A 633 18.49 -8.71 -13.79
C GLY A 633 17.42 -9.75 -14.15
N GLU A 634 16.87 -10.50 -13.20
CA GLU A 634 15.73 -11.39 -13.46
C GLU A 634 14.44 -10.60 -13.71
N LYS A 635 13.60 -11.04 -14.66
CA LYS A 635 12.33 -10.35 -15.00
C LYS A 635 11.40 -10.17 -13.80
N ARG A 636 11.33 -11.16 -12.90
CA ARG A 636 10.48 -11.09 -11.70
C ARG A 636 10.89 -9.97 -10.74
N VAL A 637 12.17 -9.58 -10.73
CA VAL A 637 12.65 -8.44 -9.93
C VAL A 637 12.07 -7.14 -10.48
N SER A 638 12.13 -6.92 -11.80
CA SER A 638 11.54 -5.72 -12.39
C SER A 638 10.02 -5.70 -12.28
N ASP A 639 9.36 -6.85 -12.42
CA ASP A 639 7.90 -6.97 -12.25
C ASP A 639 7.51 -6.66 -10.80
N PHE A 640 8.28 -7.15 -9.82
CA PHE A 640 8.05 -6.85 -8.40
C PHE A 640 8.31 -5.38 -8.08
N ALA A 641 9.38 -4.77 -8.60
CA ALA A 641 9.68 -3.36 -8.38
C ALA A 641 8.58 -2.44 -8.94
N GLU A 642 8.02 -2.77 -10.11
CA GLU A 642 6.85 -2.04 -10.65
C GLU A 642 5.66 -2.11 -9.70
N PHE A 643 5.33 -3.31 -9.20
CA PHE A 643 4.25 -3.50 -8.24
C PHE A 643 4.52 -2.82 -6.90
N GLU A 644 5.72 -2.94 -6.35
CA GLU A 644 6.09 -2.34 -5.06
C GLU A 644 6.01 -0.81 -5.12
N ASN A 645 6.40 -0.19 -6.24
CA ASN A 645 6.21 1.24 -6.42
C ASN A 645 4.72 1.63 -6.36
N ARG A 646 3.82 0.87 -6.99
CA ARG A 646 2.38 1.09 -6.84
C ARG A 646 1.92 0.85 -5.41
N LEU A 647 2.40 -0.20 -4.75
CA LEU A 647 2.06 -0.55 -3.37
C LEU A 647 2.40 0.61 -2.40
N LEU A 648 3.57 1.20 -2.55
CA LEU A 648 4.05 2.31 -1.72
C LEU A 648 3.29 3.61 -1.99
N ILE A 649 2.91 3.87 -3.25
CA ILE A 649 2.01 4.99 -3.57
C ILE A 649 0.67 4.82 -2.85
N HIS A 650 0.10 3.61 -2.89
CA HIS A 650 -1.15 3.33 -2.18
C HIS A 650 -1.01 3.46 -0.67
N LYS A 651 0.08 2.94 -0.08
CA LYS A 651 0.42 3.12 1.33
C LYS A 651 0.36 4.61 1.71
N ASN A 652 1.06 5.44 0.94
CA ASN A 652 1.19 6.88 1.20
C ASN A 652 -0.11 7.64 0.98
N LEU A 653 -0.95 7.27 0.02
CA LEU A 653 -2.19 8.00 -0.28
C LEU A 653 -3.39 7.53 0.56
N TYR A 654 -3.56 6.23 0.76
CA TYR A 654 -4.83 5.65 1.24
C TYR A 654 -4.73 4.96 2.61
N PHE A 655 -3.52 4.70 3.11
CA PHE A 655 -3.29 3.97 4.37
C PHE A 655 -2.63 4.80 5.47
N LYS A 656 -2.55 6.13 5.36
CA LYS A 656 -1.94 7.01 6.39
C LYS A 656 -2.49 6.81 7.81
N LYS A 657 -3.74 6.37 7.96
CA LYS A 657 -4.43 6.12 9.23
C LYS A 657 -4.61 4.62 9.55
N LYS A 658 -3.97 3.72 8.81
CA LYS A 658 -4.10 2.25 8.94
C LYS A 658 -2.74 1.60 9.17
N GLN A 659 -2.73 0.40 9.76
CA GLN A 659 -1.50 -0.35 10.05
C GLN A 659 -0.88 -0.93 8.77
N PHE A 660 0.04 -0.21 8.13
CA PHE A 660 0.70 -0.65 6.88
C PHE A 660 2.22 -0.75 7.07
N HIS A 661 2.66 -1.86 7.65
CA HIS A 661 4.04 -2.10 8.09
C HIS A 661 4.91 -2.70 6.98
N TYR A 662 5.22 -1.87 5.97
CA TYR A 662 6.00 -2.27 4.80
C TYR A 662 6.82 -1.10 4.26
N PHE A 663 8.02 -1.36 3.76
CA PHE A 663 8.93 -0.37 3.15
C PHE A 663 9.51 -0.92 1.84
N ALA A 664 10.09 -0.04 1.02
CA ALA A 664 10.71 -0.46 -0.23
C ALA A 664 11.85 -1.48 0.02
N GLN A 665 11.90 -2.52 -0.79
CA GLN A 665 12.96 -3.53 -0.79
C GLN A 665 13.54 -3.87 -2.16
N GLN A 666 12.93 -3.39 -3.26
CA GLN A 666 13.35 -3.61 -4.64
C GLN A 666 14.80 -3.20 -4.96
N ASP A 667 15.36 -2.22 -4.24
CA ASP A 667 16.72 -1.71 -4.47
C ASP A 667 17.74 -2.18 -3.41
N ILE A 668 17.32 -3.12 -2.54
CA ILE A 668 18.18 -3.66 -1.50
C ILE A 668 18.93 -4.87 -2.03
N LYS A 669 20.11 -4.63 -2.60
CA LYS A 669 20.99 -5.68 -3.11
C LYS A 669 21.95 -6.19 -2.02
N TRP A 670 22.04 -7.51 -1.89
CA TRP A 670 22.97 -8.23 -1.02
C TRP A 670 23.92 -9.12 -1.81
N ASN A 671 25.17 -9.18 -1.36
CA ASN A 671 26.18 -10.15 -1.79
C ASN A 671 26.32 -11.23 -0.73
N LEU A 672 26.10 -12.50 -1.09
CA LEU A 672 26.18 -13.65 -0.18
C LEU A 672 27.51 -14.39 -0.30
N TYR A 673 28.10 -14.78 0.84
CA TYR A 673 29.36 -15.50 0.93
C TYR A 673 29.24 -16.72 1.84
N GLY A 674 29.67 -17.88 1.35
CA GLY A 674 29.61 -19.15 2.07
C GLY A 674 29.58 -20.34 1.11
N PRO A 675 29.35 -21.56 1.64
CA PRO A 675 29.25 -21.88 3.06
C PRO A 675 30.63 -21.93 3.75
N TYR A 676 30.72 -21.44 4.99
CA TYR A 676 31.89 -21.60 5.85
C TYR A 676 31.63 -22.65 6.93
N ASP A 677 32.47 -23.69 7.04
CA ASP A 677 32.29 -24.78 8.00
C ASP A 677 32.59 -24.35 9.45
N ASN A 678 31.53 -24.25 10.26
CA ASN A 678 31.59 -23.85 11.66
C ASN A 678 31.76 -25.01 12.63
N GLY A 679 31.64 -26.26 12.19
CA GLY A 679 31.80 -27.44 13.04
C GLY A 679 30.87 -27.49 14.27
N GLY A 680 29.75 -26.76 14.24
CA GLY A 680 28.80 -26.62 15.36
C GLY A 680 29.09 -25.44 16.29
N ASP A 681 30.24 -24.77 16.16
CA ASP A 681 30.54 -23.53 16.88
C ASP A 681 29.95 -22.33 16.14
N LEU A 682 28.75 -21.91 16.55
CA LEU A 682 28.04 -20.75 15.98
C LEU A 682 28.78 -19.42 16.16
N THR A 683 29.74 -19.36 17.09
CA THR A 683 30.53 -18.16 17.37
C THR A 683 31.80 -18.08 16.52
N LYS A 684 32.19 -19.18 15.87
CA LYS A 684 33.40 -19.27 15.04
C LYS A 684 33.43 -18.15 13.99
N LYS A 685 34.60 -17.53 13.85
CA LYS A 685 34.83 -16.39 12.96
C LYS A 685 35.50 -16.86 11.68
N PHE A 686 35.11 -16.27 10.56
CA PHE A 686 35.71 -16.51 9.25
C PHE A 686 36.21 -15.21 8.63
N GLU A 687 36.79 -15.33 7.43
CA GLU A 687 37.42 -14.22 6.72
C GLU A 687 36.55 -12.95 6.67
N PRO A 688 35.23 -13.00 6.38
CA PRO A 688 34.41 -11.78 6.32
C PRO A 688 34.32 -10.97 7.62
N GLU A 689 34.63 -11.56 8.78
CA GLU A 689 34.64 -10.85 10.08
C GLU A 689 36.00 -10.22 10.44
N VAL A 690 37.08 -10.56 9.72
CA VAL A 690 38.43 -10.08 10.05
C VAL A 690 38.85 -8.89 9.18
N LYS A 691 39.60 -7.95 9.79
CA LYS A 691 39.94 -6.63 9.21
C LYS A 691 40.62 -6.64 7.83
N ASN A 692 41.15 -7.78 7.36
CA ASN A 692 41.93 -7.87 6.12
C ASN A 692 41.17 -8.47 4.94
N PHE A 693 39.88 -8.82 5.10
CA PHE A 693 39.10 -9.39 4.00
C PHE A 693 38.62 -8.29 3.04
N ASN A 694 39.11 -8.36 1.80
CA ASN A 694 38.74 -7.39 0.78
C ASN A 694 37.45 -7.82 0.08
N LEU A 695 36.32 -7.41 0.66
CA LEU A 695 34.98 -7.65 0.12
C LEU A 695 34.81 -7.18 -1.34
N ALA A 696 35.53 -6.13 -1.75
CA ALA A 696 35.48 -5.62 -3.12
C ALA A 696 36.20 -6.51 -4.15
N LYS A 697 37.09 -7.41 -3.70
CA LYS A 697 37.83 -8.35 -4.57
C LYS A 697 37.30 -9.79 -4.50
N THR A 698 36.48 -10.11 -3.50
CA THR A 698 35.89 -11.45 -3.38
C THR A 698 34.61 -11.54 -4.18
N LYS A 699 34.56 -12.48 -5.13
CA LYS A 699 33.33 -12.77 -5.88
C LYS A 699 32.28 -13.38 -4.94
N PRO A 700 31.06 -12.82 -4.85
CA PRO A 700 30.00 -13.43 -4.05
C PRO A 700 29.58 -14.76 -4.66
N TYR A 701 29.09 -15.67 -3.80
CA TYR A 701 28.44 -16.90 -4.24
C TYR A 701 27.18 -16.59 -5.05
N LYS A 702 26.35 -15.67 -4.52
CA LYS A 702 25.10 -15.23 -5.14
C LYS A 702 24.77 -13.79 -4.73
N GLU A 703 24.11 -13.08 -5.61
CA GLU A 703 23.53 -11.77 -5.33
C GLU A 703 22.01 -11.93 -5.23
N GLU A 704 21.38 -11.26 -4.27
CA GLU A 704 19.94 -11.35 -4.04
C GLU A 704 19.37 -9.97 -3.68
N ILE A 705 18.12 -9.72 -4.08
CA ILE A 705 17.39 -8.49 -3.78
C ILE A 705 16.33 -8.76 -2.71
N GLY A 706 16.26 -7.89 -1.69
CA GLY A 706 15.23 -7.93 -0.66
C GLY A 706 15.63 -7.34 0.67
N ALA A 707 14.66 -6.80 1.41
CA ALA A 707 14.84 -6.36 2.79
C ALA A 707 14.99 -7.57 3.71
N THR A 708 14.16 -8.59 3.49
CA THR A 708 14.27 -9.93 4.08
C THR A 708 14.88 -10.88 3.06
N ILE A 709 15.92 -11.60 3.48
CA ILE A 709 16.54 -12.67 2.69
C ILE A 709 16.32 -13.99 3.42
N ILE A 710 15.56 -14.89 2.81
CA ILE A 710 15.35 -16.25 3.29
C ILE A 710 16.46 -17.14 2.72
N LEU A 711 17.50 -17.41 3.51
CA LEU A 711 18.62 -18.25 3.10
C LEU A 711 18.16 -19.69 2.83
N ARG A 712 17.46 -20.27 3.81
CA ARG A 712 16.77 -21.55 3.70
C ARG A 712 15.43 -21.46 4.41
N HIS A 713 14.36 -21.79 3.70
CA HIS A 713 13.04 -21.83 4.30
C HIS A 713 12.88 -23.08 5.19
N TRP A 714 12.08 -23.01 6.26
CA TRP A 714 11.94 -24.13 7.19
C TRP A 714 11.18 -25.32 6.58
N TRP A 715 10.22 -25.05 5.68
CA TRP A 715 9.59 -26.02 4.76
C TRP A 715 10.42 -26.34 3.49
N ALA A 716 11.74 -26.15 3.49
CA ALA A 716 12.54 -26.58 2.34
C ALA A 716 12.56 -28.13 2.26
N PRO A 717 12.47 -28.72 1.04
CA PRO A 717 12.58 -28.06 -0.27
C PRO A 717 11.27 -27.57 -0.90
N GLN A 718 10.11 -27.66 -0.21
CA GLN A 718 8.81 -27.24 -0.74
C GLN A 718 8.74 -25.73 -0.99
N ILE A 719 9.18 -24.91 -0.02
CA ILE A 719 9.51 -23.50 -0.26
C ILE A 719 11.01 -23.37 -0.47
N ARG A 720 11.41 -22.69 -1.55
CA ARG A 720 12.81 -22.47 -1.88
C ARG A 720 13.37 -21.19 -1.27
N GLY A 721 14.46 -21.34 -0.51
CA GLY A 721 15.35 -20.25 -0.10
C GLY A 721 16.40 -19.88 -1.16
N VAL A 722 17.26 -18.90 -0.86
CA VAL A 722 18.29 -18.41 -1.80
C VAL A 722 19.37 -19.45 -2.07
N ILE A 723 19.72 -20.26 -1.07
CA ILE A 723 20.90 -21.14 -1.04
C ILE A 723 20.56 -22.62 -0.79
N ASP A 724 19.30 -23.03 -0.93
CA ASP A 724 18.81 -24.37 -0.56
C ASP A 724 19.66 -25.51 -1.12
N GLU A 725 20.11 -25.40 -2.37
CA GLU A 725 20.90 -26.43 -3.07
C GLU A 725 22.27 -26.70 -2.43
N VAL A 726 22.80 -25.73 -1.68
CA VAL A 726 24.11 -25.80 -1.02
C VAL A 726 24.02 -25.64 0.50
N ALA A 727 22.81 -25.52 1.05
CA ALA A 727 22.57 -25.33 2.47
C ALA A 727 23.00 -26.58 3.26
N LYS A 728 23.89 -26.39 4.24
CA LYS A 728 24.39 -27.47 5.11
C LYS A 728 24.31 -27.06 6.58
N GLU A 729 24.03 -28.04 7.44
CA GLU A 729 24.19 -27.90 8.88
C GLU A 729 25.65 -27.55 9.24
N ASN A 730 25.87 -26.97 10.41
CA ASN A 730 27.18 -26.53 10.87
C ASN A 730 27.90 -25.58 9.88
N THR A 731 27.16 -24.63 9.29
CA THR A 731 27.75 -23.63 8.40
C THR A 731 27.40 -22.20 8.79
N THR A 732 28.26 -21.27 8.37
CA THR A 732 28.02 -19.84 8.47
C THR A 732 27.95 -19.22 7.09
N TRP A 733 26.96 -18.35 6.91
CA TRP A 733 26.85 -17.49 5.73
C TRP A 733 26.97 -16.03 6.14
N TYR A 734 27.56 -15.25 5.25
CA TYR A 734 27.66 -13.81 5.39
C TYR A 734 26.92 -13.10 4.26
N ALA A 735 26.35 -11.94 4.57
CA ALA A 735 25.79 -11.06 3.56
C ALA A 735 26.38 -9.66 3.72
N THR A 736 26.71 -9.01 2.61
CA THR A 736 27.20 -7.63 2.64
C THR A 736 26.48 -6.73 1.67
N ARG A 737 26.35 -5.46 2.03
CA ARG A 737 25.92 -4.39 1.14
C ARG A 737 26.54 -3.06 1.57
N ARG A 738 26.38 -2.05 0.73
CA ARG A 738 26.69 -0.66 1.09
C ARG A 738 25.42 0.18 1.06
N ILE A 739 25.34 1.17 1.93
CA ILE A 739 24.23 2.12 2.02
C ILE A 739 24.80 3.53 1.93
N TRP A 740 24.23 4.35 1.05
CA TRP A 740 24.61 5.75 0.93
C TRP A 740 23.79 6.61 1.91
N SER A 741 24.43 7.57 2.58
CA SER A 741 23.76 8.59 3.39
C SER A 741 24.24 9.99 2.99
N ASP A 742 23.30 10.89 2.71
CA ASP A 742 23.62 12.28 2.33
C ASP A 742 24.11 13.12 3.52
N GLU A 743 23.77 12.70 4.73
CA GLU A 743 24.12 13.33 6.00
C GLU A 743 24.61 12.28 7.00
N GLU A 744 25.47 12.67 7.92
CA GLU A 744 25.82 11.81 9.05
C GLU A 744 24.76 11.92 10.16
N GLY A 745 24.48 10.82 10.86
CA GLY A 745 23.52 10.82 11.96
C GLY A 745 22.83 9.50 12.21
N PHE A 746 21.97 9.48 13.23
CA PHE A 746 21.19 8.30 13.57
C PHE A 746 20.00 8.13 12.61
N LYS A 747 19.88 6.95 12.01
CA LYS A 747 18.74 6.50 11.21
C LYS A 747 18.07 5.30 11.89
N ASN A 748 16.79 5.10 11.61
CA ASN A 748 15.99 4.02 12.20
C ASN A 748 16.01 2.80 11.28
N PHE A 749 16.33 1.63 11.82
CA PHE A 749 16.40 0.37 11.09
C PHE A 749 15.51 -0.71 11.71
N TRP A 750 14.83 -1.45 10.84
CA TRP A 750 14.30 -2.76 11.17
C TRP A 750 15.36 -3.81 10.90
N ILE A 751 15.64 -4.60 11.93
CA ILE A 751 16.64 -5.66 11.92
C ILE A 751 16.01 -6.90 12.54
N GLY A 752 16.09 -8.03 11.85
CA GLY A 752 15.54 -9.30 12.32
C GLY A 752 16.39 -10.46 11.82
N PHE A 753 16.44 -11.54 12.60
CA PHE A 753 17.09 -12.80 12.24
C PHE A 753 16.19 -14.03 12.42
N TYR A 754 15.03 -13.77 13.01
CA TYR A 754 13.99 -14.74 13.31
C TYR A 754 12.66 -13.99 13.34
N ASN A 755 11.79 -14.22 12.34
CA ASN A 755 10.42 -13.74 12.40
C ASN A 755 9.55 -14.81 13.08
N ILE A 756 9.16 -14.58 14.34
CA ILE A 756 8.38 -15.53 15.14
C ILE A 756 7.03 -15.79 14.47
N SER A 757 6.65 -17.06 14.32
CA SER A 757 5.31 -17.44 13.83
C SER A 757 4.26 -17.02 14.85
N ARG A 758 3.19 -16.35 14.44
CA ARG A 758 2.08 -16.02 15.34
C ARG A 758 1.14 -17.20 15.61
N SER A 759 1.39 -18.31 14.91
CA SER A 759 0.68 -19.60 15.01
C SER A 759 1.26 -20.58 16.02
N GLN A 760 2.48 -20.31 16.53
CA GLN A 760 3.24 -21.25 17.35
C GLN A 760 3.54 -20.64 18.72
N ASP A 761 3.66 -21.48 19.74
CA ASP A 761 4.20 -21.11 21.05
C ASP A 761 5.74 -21.16 21.04
N SER A 762 6.34 -20.44 20.09
CA SER A 762 7.80 -20.34 20.00
C SER A 762 8.39 -19.65 21.22
N ASP A 763 9.55 -20.15 21.66
CA ASP A 763 10.39 -19.54 22.68
C ASP A 763 10.87 -18.18 22.18
N THR A 764 10.98 -17.20 23.07
CA THR A 764 11.42 -15.85 22.73
C THR A 764 12.95 -15.79 22.58
N PRO A 765 13.48 -14.74 21.93
CA PRO A 765 14.92 -14.59 21.74
C PRO A 765 15.70 -14.54 23.08
N PRO A 766 16.91 -15.13 23.17
CA PRO A 766 17.72 -15.07 24.38
C PRO A 766 18.13 -13.64 24.76
N ALA A 767 18.42 -13.44 26.05
CA ALA A 767 18.91 -12.15 26.54
C ALA A 767 20.26 -11.78 25.90
N GLY A 768 20.36 -10.55 25.39
CA GLY A 768 21.59 -10.04 24.78
C GLY A 768 21.91 -10.62 23.41
N GLU A 769 20.96 -11.30 22.75
CA GLU A 769 21.16 -11.96 21.45
C GLU A 769 20.04 -11.62 20.46
N TRP A 770 20.36 -11.62 19.16
CA TRP A 770 19.39 -11.41 18.08
C TRP A 770 18.47 -12.61 17.89
N ASP A 771 19.04 -13.81 17.99
CA ASP A 771 18.38 -15.10 17.90
C ASP A 771 19.23 -16.17 18.61
N TYR A 772 18.70 -17.39 18.75
CA TYR A 772 19.44 -18.52 19.33
C TYR A 772 20.63 -18.99 18.49
N LYS A 773 20.76 -18.51 17.24
CA LYS A 773 21.82 -18.91 16.32
C LYS A 773 23.09 -18.07 16.52
N LYS A 774 23.09 -17.02 17.36
CA LYS A 774 24.20 -16.05 17.47
C LYS A 774 24.41 -15.24 16.19
N SER A 775 23.32 -14.95 15.47
CA SER A 775 23.38 -14.06 14.30
C SER A 775 23.81 -12.65 14.72
N ALA A 776 24.49 -11.93 13.83
CA ALA A 776 25.06 -10.63 14.14
C ALA A 776 25.09 -9.70 12.92
N VAL A 777 25.12 -8.39 13.19
CA VAL A 777 25.24 -7.35 12.16
C VAL A 777 26.25 -6.28 12.58
N TRP A 778 27.07 -5.84 11.64
CA TRP A 778 27.98 -4.72 11.78
C TRP A 778 27.65 -3.64 10.78
N VAL A 779 27.79 -2.38 11.20
CA VAL A 779 27.76 -1.20 10.32
C VAL A 779 29.04 -0.41 10.52
N ASN A 780 29.79 -0.19 9.44
CA ASN A 780 31.12 0.43 9.46
C ASN A 780 32.08 -0.25 10.45
N GLY A 781 32.02 -1.58 10.53
CA GLY A 781 32.82 -2.40 11.46
C GLY A 781 32.37 -2.36 12.92
N ASN A 782 31.34 -1.57 13.27
CA ASN A 782 30.78 -1.52 14.63
C ASN A 782 29.67 -2.56 14.76
N LEU A 783 29.77 -3.44 15.77
CA LEU A 783 28.74 -4.42 16.08
C LEU A 783 27.48 -3.71 16.58
N ILE A 784 26.33 -4.04 15.99
CA ILE A 784 25.04 -3.51 16.44
C ILE A 784 24.48 -4.43 17.53
N ALA A 785 24.24 -3.84 18.70
CA ALA A 785 23.68 -4.55 19.84
C ALA A 785 22.26 -5.06 19.54
N PRO A 786 21.91 -6.28 19.99
CA PRO A 786 20.54 -6.76 19.96
C PRO A 786 19.60 -5.89 20.81
N PRO A 787 18.28 -6.01 20.59
CA PRO A 787 17.29 -5.32 21.40
C PRO A 787 17.29 -5.82 22.85
N LEU A 788 16.92 -4.95 23.78
CA LEU A 788 16.62 -5.35 25.14
C LEU A 788 15.19 -5.90 25.19
N TRP A 789 15.06 -7.20 24.90
CA TRP A 789 13.76 -7.89 24.88
C TRP A 789 13.09 -7.84 26.24
N LYS A 790 11.80 -7.50 26.27
CA LYS A 790 11.03 -7.52 27.52
C LYS A 790 10.82 -8.93 28.07
N HIS A 791 10.69 -9.91 27.19
CA HIS A 791 10.48 -11.32 27.53
C HIS A 791 11.69 -12.18 27.14
N ALA A 792 12.93 -11.76 27.40
CA ALA A 792 14.11 -12.48 26.93
C ALA A 792 14.19 -13.95 27.44
N GLY A 793 14.40 -14.91 26.53
CA GLY A 793 14.62 -16.33 26.84
C GLY A 793 13.44 -17.05 27.48
N GLN A 794 12.24 -16.50 27.35
CA GLN A 794 11.01 -17.06 27.87
C GLN A 794 10.56 -18.25 27.02
N LYS A 795 10.11 -19.32 27.68
CA LYS A 795 9.44 -20.45 27.03
C LYS A 795 8.15 -19.96 26.38
N GLY A 796 7.88 -20.36 25.14
CA GLY A 796 6.69 -19.90 24.45
C GLY A 796 5.38 -20.32 25.11
N ASP A 797 4.37 -19.45 24.98
CA ASP A 797 3.03 -19.60 25.53
C ASP A 797 2.03 -18.86 24.63
N MET A 798 0.95 -19.53 24.23
CA MET A 798 -0.10 -18.96 23.36
C MET A 798 -0.95 -17.89 24.05
N GLU A 799 -0.97 -17.84 25.39
CA GLU A 799 -1.75 -16.88 26.17
C GLU A 799 -0.94 -15.67 26.63
N ILE A 800 0.36 -15.61 26.31
CA ILE A 800 1.20 -14.45 26.59
C ILE A 800 1.40 -13.67 25.28
N PRO A 801 0.81 -12.46 25.16
CA PRO A 801 0.95 -11.63 23.98
C PRO A 801 2.41 -11.29 23.67
N LEU A 802 2.74 -11.27 22.38
CA LEU A 802 4.00 -10.71 21.89
C LEU A 802 3.95 -9.20 22.00
N ILE A 803 5.08 -8.57 22.27
CA ILE A 803 5.17 -7.13 22.53
C ILE A 803 6.35 -6.47 21.82
N ASP A 804 7.49 -7.14 21.71
CA ASP A 804 8.69 -6.58 21.08
C ASP A 804 9.64 -7.60 20.44
N GLU A 805 9.24 -8.86 20.36
CA GLU A 805 10.07 -9.96 19.86
C GLU A 805 10.23 -9.96 18.33
N GLY A 806 9.28 -9.37 17.61
CA GLY A 806 9.31 -9.17 16.16
C GLY A 806 9.74 -7.75 15.78
N TYR A 807 10.52 -7.62 14.70
CA TYR A 807 11.08 -6.34 14.29
C TYR A 807 10.02 -5.34 13.80
N GLU A 808 8.90 -5.85 13.29
CA GLU A 808 7.83 -5.14 12.62
C GLU A 808 6.83 -4.47 13.58
N TYR A 809 6.86 -4.83 14.87
CA TYR A 809 6.03 -4.21 15.90
C TYR A 809 6.83 -3.68 17.11
N ARG A 810 8.17 -3.85 17.11
CA ARG A 810 9.05 -3.25 18.12
C ARG A 810 9.58 -1.88 17.70
N LYS A 811 10.18 -1.15 18.65
CA LYS A 811 10.89 0.10 18.33
C LYS A 811 12.08 -0.19 17.40
N PRO A 812 12.31 0.64 16.37
CA PRO A 812 13.43 0.43 15.46
C PRO A 812 14.78 0.65 16.15
N THR A 813 15.79 -0.02 15.59
CA THR A 813 17.18 0.08 16.05
C THR A 813 17.78 1.35 15.46
N LYS A 814 18.36 2.22 16.30
CA LYS A 814 19.04 3.43 15.82
C LYS A 814 20.48 3.09 15.45
N ILE A 815 20.86 3.33 14.20
CA ILE A 815 22.21 3.14 13.71
C ILE A 815 22.77 4.49 13.26
N TYR A 816 24.00 4.80 13.68
CA TYR A 816 24.70 5.98 13.19
C TYR A 816 25.32 5.69 11.81
N LEU A 817 24.90 6.44 10.81
CA LEU A 817 25.51 6.44 9.48
C LEU A 817 26.48 7.61 9.34
N GLN A 818 27.60 7.37 8.70
CA GLN A 818 28.52 8.39 8.22
C GLN A 818 27.98 8.96 6.91
N LYS A 819 28.32 10.22 6.61
CA LYS A 819 28.06 10.79 5.30
C LYS A 819 28.82 9.99 4.21
N GLY A 820 28.13 9.65 3.13
CA GLY A 820 28.64 8.83 2.04
C GLY A 820 28.31 7.35 2.21
N TRP A 821 29.20 6.47 1.76
CA TRP A 821 28.99 5.02 1.80
C TRP A 821 29.25 4.43 3.19
N ASN A 822 28.32 3.61 3.65
CA ASN A 822 28.37 2.85 4.89
C ASN A 822 28.34 1.36 4.59
N ASP A 823 29.26 0.60 5.16
CA ASP A 823 29.38 -0.83 4.92
C ASP A 823 28.54 -1.62 5.93
N VAL A 824 27.75 -2.56 5.44
CA VAL A 824 26.93 -3.46 6.28
C VAL A 824 27.40 -4.90 6.09
N LEU A 825 27.63 -5.60 7.19
CA LEU A 825 27.97 -7.02 7.24
C LEU A 825 26.99 -7.76 8.13
N ILE A 826 26.41 -8.83 7.61
CA ILE A 826 25.54 -9.77 8.31
C ILE A 826 26.28 -11.09 8.49
N LYS A 827 26.20 -11.69 9.67
CA LYS A 827 26.56 -13.08 9.97
C LYS A 827 25.30 -13.86 10.30
N ALA A 828 25.06 -14.95 9.55
CA ALA A 828 23.92 -15.84 9.72
C ALA A 828 24.42 -17.30 9.84
N PRO A 829 24.83 -17.73 11.04
CA PRO A 829 25.26 -19.11 11.27
C PRO A 829 24.06 -20.06 11.45
N VAL A 830 24.30 -21.35 11.24
CA VAL A 830 23.37 -22.43 11.56
C VAL A 830 24.14 -23.64 12.09
N GLY A 831 23.60 -24.28 13.12
CA GLY A 831 24.15 -25.52 13.69
C GLY A 831 23.38 -26.73 13.19
N SER A 832 22.06 -26.68 13.25
CA SER A 832 21.16 -27.71 12.73
C SER A 832 19.96 -27.10 12.02
N PHE A 833 19.39 -27.83 11.07
CA PHE A 833 18.10 -27.53 10.45
C PHE A 833 16.92 -28.12 11.24
N LYS A 834 17.19 -28.92 12.27
CA LYS A 834 16.17 -29.41 13.19
C LYS A 834 16.00 -28.44 14.35
N GLY A 835 14.78 -27.90 14.46
CA GLY A 835 14.39 -27.10 15.60
C GLY A 835 14.31 -27.94 16.88
N LYS A 836 14.19 -27.27 18.03
CA LYS A 836 13.97 -27.94 19.33
C LYS A 836 12.71 -28.83 19.30
N ASN A 837 11.67 -28.37 18.62
CA ASN A 837 10.41 -29.05 18.38
C ASN A 837 9.66 -28.33 17.23
N TRP A 838 8.46 -28.79 16.90
CA TRP A 838 7.61 -28.16 15.86
C TRP A 838 7.30 -26.69 16.13
N GLN A 839 7.22 -26.29 17.40
CA GLN A 839 6.90 -24.94 17.84
C GLN A 839 8.07 -23.97 17.71
N ASN A 840 9.28 -24.48 17.53
CA ASN A 840 10.51 -23.70 17.41
C ASN A 840 11.24 -24.09 16.11
N PRO A 841 10.63 -23.85 14.92
CA PRO A 841 11.25 -24.22 13.65
C PRO A 841 12.50 -23.38 13.39
N VAL A 842 13.42 -23.94 12.61
CA VAL A 842 14.63 -23.22 12.19
C VAL A 842 14.31 -22.35 10.99
N LYS A 843 14.03 -21.07 11.27
CA LYS A 843 13.99 -20.03 10.23
C LYS A 843 15.40 -19.46 10.04
N TRP A 844 15.98 -19.67 8.87
CA TRP A 844 17.31 -19.17 8.52
C TRP A 844 17.18 -18.01 7.53
N MET A 845 17.16 -16.81 8.08
CA MET A 845 16.89 -15.58 7.36
C MET A 845 17.58 -14.39 8.05
N PHE A 846 17.58 -13.25 7.37
CA PHE A 846 17.80 -11.96 8.01
C PHE A 846 16.96 -10.88 7.34
N THR A 847 16.65 -9.83 8.10
CA THR A 847 15.99 -8.61 7.64
C THR A 847 16.85 -7.43 8.02
N PHE A 848 17.10 -6.52 7.09
CA PHE A 848 17.79 -5.26 7.37
C PHE A 848 17.31 -4.16 6.40
N VAL A 849 16.54 -3.21 6.92
CA VAL A 849 15.93 -2.13 6.12
C VAL A 849 15.86 -0.83 6.91
N GLU A 850 16.17 0.27 6.24
CA GLU A 850 16.01 1.62 6.78
C GLU A 850 14.54 2.03 6.73
N MET A 851 14.02 2.52 7.85
CA MET A 851 12.69 3.12 7.89
C MET A 851 12.76 4.53 7.30
N GLN A 852 12.16 4.69 6.12
CA GLN A 852 12.08 5.97 5.41
C GLN A 852 10.94 6.85 5.92
#